data_AF-A0A895YNJ1-F1
#
_entry.id   AF-A0A895YNJ1-F1
#
_cell.length_a   1.000
_cell.length_b   1.000
_cell.length_c   1.000
_cell.angle_alpha   90.00
_cell.angle_beta   90.00
_cell.angle_gamma   90.00
#
_symmetry.space_group_name_H-M   'P 1'
#
loop_
_entity.id
_entity.type
_entity.pdbx_description
1 polymer ?
#
loop_
_entity_poly.entity_id
_entity_poly.type
_entity_poly.pdbx_seq_one_letter_code
_entity_poly.pdbx_strand_id
1 'polypeptide(L)'
;MDVRDQRIDSDQIDDLRLAGGSQPGPGEGFSPLEVVQDGRLLRVRVAEFVDLPEAHLWQSRRPESFLVTQLRDGIRAVGDSGLAHELAAGRLTPRPRTIRSVPRLSPVQCEAFTSCLTPGVRLVWGPPGTGKTHVLSEAINALAEAGKRVLLVSATNIAVDNALAGVLRQRSQAPGDLVRVGTPQLAEIASDPLVSLTHLVRDRLAEVDRRREELSRQLVALREDGDRLAAEEEALAGFDPQADARARALIAATDRIPGLAAQAHTAAGQRDACRQALRQSEVVLFGAQAALAQTDDSRAALASIAELQRQVAEAQQAADRVAVQALTANDEAVRLEGAVRELRAGSRLARWRNRHTIARMEAAARDQREVAGRAERTAQERRGLLARFRGDTADQVATLRTRVVFTAAQIDRRLTAVEDARRARATAAQQAAEADACHQDLHETLVAAEAGPQASESDRAAVRHADEADLPGRYQRMLRLREQVAASAPRRVSLEQEYAKAQEEFDRLRRNAERTVISEAKVVATTLARMRLSKVVLDGPYDVVLVDEVGAATVPEVLLAVSRAGTTAVLLGDFLQLGAVIPNGLDRSEDPAVQRWLRRDVFAVCGNTSAADARANPGCTTLAVQHRFGPDVMKLANAIAYDGQLEPGPGVRAHASDDPEIVLVDTDGADDVGLVRATSRTAGWWPVGALLARALADFHHNDGESVGVVTPYRHQAEATLEAFRDQESEHGTPTEVGTAHRFQGREFDVVVFDLVEDHTDRRWMAQARADRPGFPRDGFRLFTVAITRVKSRL
;
A
#
# COMPACT_ATOMS: atom_id res chain seq x y z
N MET A 1 23.66 7.54 15.23
CA MET A 1 24.14 8.74 14.52
C MET A 1 23.41 8.79 13.21
N ASP A 2 22.74 9.90 12.90
CA ASP A 2 22.25 10.16 11.54
C ASP A 2 23.47 10.36 10.64
N VAL A 3 23.54 9.59 9.56
CA VAL A 3 24.69 9.57 8.64
C VAL A 3 24.43 10.32 7.33
N ARG A 4 23.29 11.00 7.20
CA ARG A 4 23.06 11.93 6.08
C ARG A 4 24.11 13.05 6.13
N ASP A 5 24.59 13.44 4.96
CA ASP A 5 25.70 14.39 4.76
C ASP A 5 27.05 13.97 5.39
N GLN A 6 27.15 12.74 5.90
CA GLN A 6 28.40 12.16 6.37
C GLN A 6 29.01 11.25 5.32
N ARG A 7 30.34 11.20 5.30
CA ARG A 7 31.06 10.24 4.45
C ARG A 7 31.03 8.88 5.13
N ILE A 8 30.36 7.92 4.50
CA ILE A 8 30.29 6.53 4.96
C ILE A 8 31.31 5.72 4.16
N ASP A 9 32.18 5.00 4.87
CA ASP A 9 33.12 4.06 4.25
C ASP A 9 32.42 2.73 3.93
N SER A 10 32.91 2.00 2.92
CA SER A 10 32.34 0.69 2.55
C SER A 10 32.23 -0.32 3.72
N ASP A 11 33.12 -0.24 4.71
CA ASP A 11 33.12 -1.08 5.91
C ASP A 11 32.07 -0.69 6.97
N GLN A 12 31.40 0.44 6.77
CA GLN A 12 30.40 1.02 7.67
C GLN A 12 28.95 0.73 7.23
N ILE A 13 28.77 0.14 6.05
CA ILE A 13 27.49 -0.14 5.41
C ILE A 13 26.67 -1.22 6.14
N ASP A 14 27.34 -2.23 6.72
CA ASP A 14 26.69 -3.39 7.35
C ASP A 14 25.80 -3.02 8.57
N ASP A 15 26.05 -1.88 9.20
CA ASP A 15 25.39 -1.43 10.45
C ASP A 15 24.30 -0.36 10.22
N LEU A 16 23.92 -0.11 8.97
CA LEU A 16 22.92 0.89 8.63
C LEU A 16 21.50 0.44 9.02
N ARG A 17 20.67 1.39 9.42
CA ARG A 17 19.25 1.24 9.75
C ARG A 17 18.47 2.44 9.26
N LEU A 18 17.30 2.23 8.67
CA LEU A 18 16.37 3.29 8.31
C LEU A 18 15.31 3.43 9.41
N ALA A 19 15.16 4.61 9.97
CA ALA A 19 14.14 4.91 10.99
C ALA A 19 13.62 6.34 10.83
N GLY A 20 12.66 6.74 11.67
CA GLY A 20 12.15 8.12 11.68
C GLY A 20 13.19 9.14 12.17
N GLY A 21 12.78 10.41 12.27
CA GLY A 21 13.65 11.52 12.71
C GLY A 21 14.10 11.45 14.17
N SER A 22 13.43 10.67 15.03
CA SER A 22 13.87 10.40 16.39
C SER A 22 14.97 9.34 16.43
N GLN A 23 15.93 9.50 17.34
CA GLN A 23 17.02 8.54 17.50
C GLN A 23 16.47 7.16 17.88
N PRO A 24 16.69 6.11 17.05
CA PRO A 24 16.21 4.77 17.34
C PRO A 24 17.03 4.14 18.48
N GLY A 25 16.36 3.28 19.25
CA GLY A 25 17.00 2.38 20.20
C GLY A 25 17.85 1.30 19.50
N PRO A 26 18.65 0.52 20.26
CA PRO A 26 19.45 -0.57 19.70
C PRO A 26 18.55 -1.60 18.99
N GLY A 27 18.73 -1.79 17.69
CA GLY A 27 17.96 -2.74 16.89
C GLY A 27 16.61 -2.21 16.38
N GLU A 28 16.22 -0.99 16.73
CA GLU A 28 15.04 -0.34 16.14
C GLU A 28 15.34 0.19 14.72
N GLY A 29 14.30 0.23 13.88
CA GLY A 29 14.40 0.63 12.48
C GLY A 29 14.57 -0.55 11.52
N PHE A 30 14.47 -0.26 10.23
CA PHE A 30 14.52 -1.25 9.15
C PHE A 30 15.95 -1.43 8.64
N SER A 31 16.42 -2.67 8.57
CA SER A 31 17.68 -2.99 7.90
C SER A 31 17.56 -2.75 6.39
N PRO A 32 18.52 -2.06 5.76
CA PRO A 32 18.63 -2.04 4.31
C PRO A 32 18.64 -3.45 3.71
N LEU A 33 17.88 -3.65 2.65
CA LEU A 33 17.95 -4.85 1.80
C LEU A 33 19.21 -4.81 0.95
N GLU A 34 19.57 -3.62 0.46
CA GLU A 34 20.70 -3.39 -0.42
C GLU A 34 21.23 -1.99 -0.20
N VAL A 35 22.54 -1.83 -0.25
CA VAL A 35 23.19 -0.53 -0.14
C VAL A 35 24.27 -0.47 -1.21
N VAL A 36 24.13 0.48 -2.12
CA VAL A 36 25.07 0.73 -3.20
C VAL A 36 25.66 2.12 -2.99
N GLN A 37 26.98 2.18 -2.88
CA GLN A 37 27.71 3.44 -2.82
C GLN A 37 28.23 3.77 -4.21
N ASP A 38 27.72 4.86 -4.78
CA ASP A 38 28.11 5.39 -6.09
C ASP A 38 28.72 6.78 -5.93
N GLY A 39 30.04 6.84 -5.88
CA GLY A 39 30.78 8.07 -5.57
C GLY A 39 30.41 8.66 -4.20
N ARG A 40 29.65 9.76 -4.22
CA ARG A 40 29.13 10.44 -3.02
C ARG A 40 27.69 10.07 -2.68
N LEU A 41 27.01 9.34 -3.55
CA LEU A 41 25.60 9.00 -3.42
C LEU A 41 25.48 7.59 -2.83
N LEU A 42 24.75 7.46 -1.72
CA LEU A 42 24.45 6.17 -1.13
C LEU A 42 23.00 5.80 -1.47
N ARG A 43 22.82 4.84 -2.39
CA ARG A 43 21.50 4.28 -2.72
C ARG A 43 21.18 3.17 -1.73
N VAL A 44 20.15 3.36 -0.93
CA VAL A 44 19.69 2.40 0.08
C VAL A 44 18.32 1.87 -0.34
N ARG A 45 18.22 0.56 -0.56
CA ARG A 45 16.96 -0.13 -0.80
C ARG A 45 16.45 -0.70 0.51
N VAL A 46 15.22 -0.37 0.88
CA VAL A 46 14.49 -0.98 1.99
C VAL A 46 13.29 -1.75 1.47
N ALA A 47 12.63 -2.49 2.35
CA ALA A 47 11.39 -3.16 1.97
C ALA A 47 10.32 -2.12 1.60
N GLU A 48 9.58 -2.38 0.54
CA GLU A 48 8.65 -1.44 -0.09
C GLU A 48 7.46 -1.06 0.82
N PHE A 49 7.09 -1.92 1.76
CA PHE A 49 6.06 -1.62 2.75
C PHE A 49 6.51 -0.59 3.80
N VAL A 50 7.82 -0.28 3.88
CA VAL A 50 8.35 0.72 4.81
C VAL A 50 7.88 2.10 4.37
N ASP A 51 7.12 2.75 5.25
CA ASP A 51 6.64 4.10 5.03
C ASP A 51 7.14 5.01 6.16
N LEU A 52 8.10 5.87 5.83
CA LEU A 52 8.74 6.79 6.76
C LEU A 52 8.73 8.19 6.15
N PRO A 53 7.79 9.07 6.56
CA PRO A 53 7.67 10.42 6.02
C PRO A 53 8.96 11.25 6.18
N GLU A 54 9.67 11.04 7.29
CA GLU A 54 10.99 11.59 7.56
C GLU A 54 11.98 10.46 7.79
N ALA A 55 12.30 9.73 6.71
CA ALA A 55 13.28 8.66 6.77
C ALA A 55 14.68 9.23 7.02
N HIS A 56 15.28 8.82 8.13
CA HIS A 56 16.67 9.09 8.48
C HIS A 56 17.46 7.78 8.39
N LEU A 57 18.68 7.89 7.87
CA LEU A 57 19.61 6.78 7.84
C LEU A 57 20.48 6.84 9.10
N TRP A 58 20.31 5.86 9.97
CA TRP A 58 20.99 5.75 11.24
C TRP A 58 22.09 4.70 11.19
N GLN A 59 23.17 4.99 11.89
CA GLN A 59 24.24 4.06 12.16
C GLN A 59 24.59 4.06 13.65
N SER A 60 24.97 2.90 14.17
CA SER A 60 25.61 2.81 15.49
C SER A 60 26.86 3.70 15.52
N ARG A 61 26.88 4.69 16.43
CA ARG A 61 28.01 5.64 16.55
C ARG A 61 29.23 4.87 17.04
N ARG A 62 30.17 4.59 16.13
CA ARG A 62 31.49 4.08 16.50
C ARG A 62 32.38 5.26 16.88
N PRO A 63 33.10 5.22 18.02
CA PRO A 63 34.07 6.27 18.33
C PRO A 63 35.16 6.31 17.25
N GLU A 64 35.75 7.48 16.98
CA GLU A 64 36.86 7.62 16.01
C GLU A 64 38.04 6.69 16.37
N SER A 65 38.21 6.38 17.65
CA SER A 65 39.19 5.45 18.16
C SER A 65 38.83 3.97 17.96
N PHE A 66 37.68 3.62 17.39
CA PHE A 66 37.19 2.24 17.33
C PHE A 66 38.16 1.28 16.65
N LEU A 67 38.63 1.61 15.44
CA LEU A 67 39.57 0.76 14.70
C LEU A 67 40.90 0.60 15.44
N VAL A 68 41.40 1.69 16.05
CA VAL A 68 42.62 1.69 16.85
C VAL A 68 42.45 0.88 18.14
N THR A 69 41.26 0.94 18.75
CA THR A 69 40.89 0.19 19.95
C THR A 69 40.87 -1.30 19.65
N GLN A 70 40.22 -1.71 18.55
CA GLN A 70 40.21 -3.10 18.09
C GLN A 70 41.62 -3.61 17.78
N LEU A 71 42.47 -2.79 17.15
CA LEU A 71 43.87 -3.14 16.91
C LEU A 71 44.65 -3.32 18.21
N ARG A 72 44.52 -2.37 19.16
CA ARG A 72 45.15 -2.44 20.49
C ARG A 72 44.73 -3.71 21.22
N ASP A 73 43.44 -4.01 21.25
CA ASP A 73 42.89 -5.16 21.96
C ASP A 73 43.30 -6.47 21.28
N GLY A 74 43.31 -6.52 19.95
CA GLY A 74 43.83 -7.64 19.17
C GLY A 74 45.30 -7.92 19.45
N ILE A 75 46.16 -6.89 19.48
CA ILE A 75 47.59 -7.03 19.82
C ILE A 75 47.77 -7.50 21.27
N ARG A 76 47.01 -6.94 22.22
CA ARG A 76 47.05 -7.36 23.63
C ARG A 76 46.64 -8.82 23.82
N ALA A 77 45.78 -9.34 22.96
CA ALA A 77 45.33 -10.73 22.99
C ALA A 77 46.31 -11.71 22.31
N VAL A 78 47.39 -11.24 21.69
CA VAL A 78 48.42 -12.12 21.11
C VAL A 78 49.17 -12.83 22.25
N GLY A 79 48.95 -14.14 22.36
CA GLY A 79 49.61 -15.00 23.35
C GLY A 79 51.02 -15.42 22.91
N ASP A 80 51.12 -16.54 22.19
CA ASP A 80 52.38 -16.92 21.53
C ASP A 80 52.56 -16.09 20.27
N SER A 81 53.62 -15.27 20.26
CA SER A 81 53.88 -14.34 19.18
C SER A 81 54.75 -14.93 18.08
N GLY A 82 55.30 -16.16 18.23
CA GLY A 82 56.00 -16.91 17.18
C GLY A 82 56.74 -16.06 16.14
N LEU A 83 56.27 -16.08 14.89
CA LEU A 83 56.83 -15.30 13.78
C LEU A 83 56.67 -13.77 13.94
N ALA A 84 55.63 -13.30 14.63
CA ALA A 84 55.44 -11.88 14.92
C ALA A 84 56.47 -11.36 15.93
N HIS A 85 56.93 -12.20 16.87
CA HIS A 85 58.03 -11.85 17.78
C HIS A 85 59.34 -11.65 17.01
N GLU A 86 59.67 -12.58 16.11
CA GLU A 86 60.85 -12.47 15.24
C GLU A 86 60.80 -11.20 14.38
N LEU A 87 59.65 -10.91 13.77
CA LEU A 87 59.43 -9.71 12.99
C LEU A 87 59.56 -8.42 13.82
N ALA A 88 58.95 -8.38 15.01
CA ALA A 88 59.04 -7.24 15.93
C ALA A 88 60.46 -6.95 16.39
N ALA A 89 61.31 -7.98 16.47
CA ALA A 89 62.72 -7.89 16.77
C ALA A 89 63.61 -7.59 15.54
N GLY A 90 63.02 -7.47 14.34
CA GLY A 90 63.76 -7.25 13.08
C GLY A 90 64.53 -8.49 12.61
N ARG A 91 64.21 -9.68 13.11
CA ARG A 91 64.86 -10.94 12.73
C ARG A 91 64.06 -11.61 11.62
N LEU A 92 64.62 -11.61 10.42
CA LEU A 92 64.05 -12.29 9.26
C LEU A 92 64.72 -13.65 9.06
N THR A 93 63.93 -14.61 8.61
CA THR A 93 64.46 -15.90 8.17
C THR A 93 65.21 -15.71 6.84
N PRO A 94 66.41 -16.28 6.66
CA PRO A 94 67.13 -16.17 5.40
C PRO A 94 66.33 -16.72 4.21
N ARG A 95 66.64 -16.20 3.02
CA ARG A 95 66.12 -16.69 1.74
C ARG A 95 66.33 -18.20 1.59
N PRO A 96 65.41 -18.92 0.93
CA PRO A 96 65.52 -20.36 0.74
C PRO A 96 66.80 -20.72 -0.01
N ARG A 97 67.54 -21.74 0.47
CA ARG A 97 68.74 -22.24 -0.21
C ARG A 97 68.41 -23.04 -1.48
N THR A 98 67.26 -23.72 -1.47
CA THR A 98 66.78 -24.52 -2.60
C THR A 98 65.60 -23.80 -3.20
N ILE A 99 65.78 -23.23 -4.40
CA ILE A 99 64.74 -22.48 -5.11
C ILE A 99 63.94 -23.45 -5.97
N ARG A 100 62.62 -23.45 -5.81
CA ARG A 100 61.72 -24.21 -6.69
C ARG A 100 61.50 -23.42 -7.97
N SER A 101 61.90 -24.00 -9.10
CA SER A 101 61.63 -23.41 -10.42
C SER A 101 60.16 -23.56 -10.77
N VAL A 102 59.53 -22.45 -11.15
CA VAL A 102 58.15 -22.40 -11.63
C VAL A 102 58.17 -21.83 -13.05
N PRO A 103 57.50 -22.47 -14.03
CA PRO A 103 57.37 -21.91 -15.37
C PRO A 103 56.76 -20.51 -15.31
N ARG A 104 57.23 -19.58 -16.15
CA ARG A 104 56.78 -18.17 -16.26
C ARG A 104 57.23 -17.22 -15.14
N LEU A 105 57.86 -17.71 -14.08
CA LEU A 105 58.51 -16.85 -13.08
C LEU A 105 60.00 -16.65 -13.40
N SER A 106 60.50 -15.44 -13.18
CA SER A 106 61.95 -15.16 -13.20
C SER A 106 62.66 -15.88 -12.05
N PRO A 107 64.00 -16.04 -12.08
CA PRO A 107 64.73 -16.69 -10.99
C PRO A 107 64.50 -16.05 -9.62
N VAL A 108 64.43 -14.72 -9.55
CA VAL A 108 64.18 -14.00 -8.29
C VAL A 108 62.70 -14.08 -7.87
N GLN A 109 61.77 -14.13 -8.83
CA GLN A 109 60.37 -14.42 -8.54
C GLN A 109 60.18 -15.86 -8.03
N CYS A 110 60.97 -16.83 -8.52
CA CYS A 110 61.00 -18.19 -7.98
C CYS A 110 61.52 -18.23 -6.53
N GLU A 111 62.49 -17.38 -6.19
CA GLU A 111 62.97 -17.21 -4.81
C GLU A 111 61.87 -16.65 -3.89
N ALA A 112 61.17 -15.61 -4.34
CA ALA A 112 60.04 -15.02 -3.61
C ALA A 112 58.88 -16.03 -3.48
N PHE A 113 58.56 -16.76 -4.54
CA PHE A 113 57.58 -17.85 -4.52
C PHE A 113 57.99 -18.92 -3.49
N THR A 114 59.23 -19.41 -3.54
CA THR A 114 59.73 -20.43 -2.61
C THR A 114 59.72 -19.93 -1.16
N SER A 115 59.93 -18.62 -0.95
CA SER A 115 59.84 -17.98 0.36
C SER A 115 58.44 -18.11 0.97
N CYS A 116 57.37 -18.08 0.16
CA CYS A 116 56.00 -18.28 0.60
C CYS A 116 55.68 -19.73 0.99
N LEU A 117 56.45 -20.71 0.48
CA LEU A 117 56.23 -22.13 0.71
C LEU A 117 57.08 -22.72 1.85
N THR A 118 58.02 -21.95 2.40
CA THR A 118 59.01 -22.44 3.38
C THR A 118 58.85 -21.74 4.73
N PRO A 119 58.98 -22.46 5.87
CA PRO A 119 58.78 -21.87 7.19
C PRO A 119 59.66 -20.65 7.45
N GLY A 120 59.12 -19.69 8.22
CA GLY A 120 59.80 -18.47 8.63
C GLY A 120 59.09 -17.18 8.24
N VAL A 121 59.69 -16.06 8.63
CA VAL A 121 59.21 -14.71 8.30
C VAL A 121 60.19 -14.04 7.34
N ARG A 122 59.70 -13.58 6.17
CA ARG A 122 60.52 -13.00 5.10
C ARG A 122 59.88 -11.77 4.47
N LEU A 123 60.71 -10.92 3.88
CA LEU A 123 60.26 -9.77 3.11
C LEU A 123 60.46 -10.01 1.61
N VAL A 124 59.54 -9.49 0.81
CA VAL A 124 59.71 -9.34 -0.64
C VAL A 124 59.54 -7.86 -0.96
N TRP A 125 60.66 -7.20 -1.24
CA TRP A 125 60.63 -5.85 -1.75
C TRP A 125 60.54 -5.91 -3.28
N GLY A 126 59.60 -5.17 -3.85
CA GLY A 126 59.46 -5.07 -5.29
C GLY A 126 58.86 -3.73 -5.68
N PRO A 127 59.55 -2.92 -6.48
CA PRO A 127 58.97 -1.75 -7.12
C PRO A 127 57.72 -2.06 -7.98
N PRO A 128 57.02 -1.05 -8.51
CA PRO A 128 55.91 -1.20 -9.45
C PRO A 128 56.26 -2.06 -10.66
N GLY A 129 55.30 -2.85 -11.15
CA GLY A 129 55.48 -3.66 -12.35
C GLY A 129 56.40 -4.88 -12.24
N THR A 130 56.96 -5.17 -11.04
CA THR A 130 57.93 -6.27 -10.85
C THR A 130 57.34 -7.66 -10.64
N GLY A 131 56.01 -7.78 -10.69
CA GLY A 131 55.31 -9.07 -10.61
C GLY A 131 55.06 -9.61 -9.19
N LYS A 132 55.09 -8.77 -8.14
CA LYS A 132 54.71 -9.17 -6.76
C LYS A 132 53.38 -9.93 -6.71
N THR A 133 52.34 -9.37 -7.33
CA THR A 133 50.99 -9.96 -7.40
C THR A 133 50.97 -11.28 -8.18
N HIS A 134 51.83 -11.42 -9.20
CA HIS A 134 51.98 -12.67 -9.93
C HIS A 134 52.61 -13.76 -9.05
N VAL A 135 53.66 -13.43 -8.30
CA VAL A 135 54.27 -14.35 -7.30
C VAL A 135 53.25 -14.75 -6.24
N LEU A 136 52.46 -13.80 -5.73
CA LEU A 136 51.39 -14.08 -4.76
C LEU A 136 50.36 -15.06 -5.32
N SER A 137 49.92 -14.86 -6.56
CA SER A 137 48.92 -15.71 -7.21
C SER A 137 49.41 -17.16 -7.33
N GLU A 138 50.64 -17.35 -7.82
CA GLU A 138 51.28 -18.67 -7.91
C GLU A 138 51.45 -19.32 -6.53
N ALA A 139 51.90 -18.55 -5.54
CA ALA A 139 52.12 -19.05 -4.19
C ALA A 139 50.81 -19.49 -3.52
N ILE A 140 49.75 -18.69 -3.64
CA ILE A 140 48.42 -19.02 -3.10
C ILE A 140 47.90 -20.32 -3.71
N ASN A 141 48.00 -20.47 -5.04
CA ASN A 141 47.60 -21.70 -5.73
C ASN A 141 48.39 -22.92 -5.23
N ALA A 142 49.72 -22.82 -5.17
CA ALA A 142 50.56 -23.92 -4.71
C ALA A 142 50.32 -24.30 -3.23
N LEU A 143 50.05 -23.32 -2.38
CA LEU A 143 49.74 -23.54 -0.96
C LEU A 143 48.36 -24.18 -0.78
N ALA A 144 47.34 -23.70 -1.50
CA ALA A 144 46.00 -24.27 -1.48
C ALA A 144 46.00 -25.73 -2.00
N GLU A 145 46.78 -26.03 -3.04
CA GLU A 145 47.00 -27.39 -3.54
C GLU A 145 47.69 -28.30 -2.54
N ALA A 146 48.62 -27.76 -1.76
CA ALA A 146 49.26 -28.46 -0.66
C ALA A 146 48.35 -28.63 0.58
N GLY A 147 47.08 -28.24 0.49
CA GLY A 147 46.11 -28.30 1.58
C GLY A 147 46.39 -27.32 2.71
N LYS A 148 47.21 -26.29 2.47
CA LYS A 148 47.54 -25.25 3.45
C LYS A 148 46.42 -24.22 3.52
N ARG A 149 46.18 -23.74 4.74
CA ARG A 149 45.26 -22.64 4.98
C ARG A 149 45.99 -21.30 4.96
N VAL A 150 45.62 -20.45 4.01
CA VAL A 150 46.30 -19.19 3.69
C VAL A 150 45.42 -18.00 4.08
N LEU A 151 46.00 -17.03 4.79
CA LEU A 151 45.42 -15.71 4.98
C LEU A 151 46.16 -14.72 4.09
N LEU A 152 45.47 -14.17 3.09
CA LEU A 152 45.95 -13.03 2.31
C LEU A 152 45.36 -11.75 2.90
N VAL A 153 46.24 -10.83 3.30
CA VAL A 153 45.84 -9.50 3.80
C VAL A 153 46.53 -8.38 3.06
N SER A 154 45.84 -7.25 2.88
CA SER A 154 46.46 -6.03 2.36
C SER A 154 45.91 -4.78 3.03
N ALA A 155 46.61 -3.65 2.86
CA ALA A 155 46.15 -2.34 3.32
C ALA A 155 44.93 -1.82 2.53
N THR A 156 44.75 -2.23 1.27
CA THR A 156 43.67 -1.73 0.38
C THR A 156 42.81 -2.86 -0.19
N ASN A 157 41.52 -2.59 -0.42
CA ASN A 157 40.61 -3.57 -1.03
C ASN A 157 41.06 -3.98 -2.44
N ILE A 158 41.50 -3.00 -3.24
CA ILE A 158 41.90 -3.23 -4.64
C ILE A 158 43.13 -4.14 -4.76
N ALA A 159 44.10 -4.05 -3.83
CA ALA A 159 45.25 -4.94 -3.84
C ALA A 159 44.86 -6.40 -3.54
N VAL A 160 43.93 -6.60 -2.59
CA VAL A 160 43.34 -7.93 -2.32
C VAL A 160 42.67 -8.46 -3.59
N ASP A 161 41.83 -7.66 -4.24
CA ASP A 161 41.06 -8.09 -5.39
C ASP A 161 41.96 -8.41 -6.60
N ASN A 162 43.01 -7.61 -6.86
CA ASN A 162 43.99 -7.87 -7.91
C ASN A 162 44.75 -9.19 -7.68
N ALA A 163 45.14 -9.47 -6.43
CA ALA A 163 45.77 -10.73 -6.08
C ALA A 163 44.83 -11.91 -6.30
N LEU A 164 43.55 -11.77 -5.93
CA LEU A 164 42.53 -12.78 -6.17
C LEU A 164 42.24 -13.01 -7.66
N ALA A 165 42.16 -11.93 -8.45
CA ALA A 165 41.97 -12.01 -9.89
C ALA A 165 43.11 -12.79 -10.56
N GLY A 166 44.35 -12.55 -10.12
CA GLY A 166 45.51 -13.32 -10.57
C GLY A 166 45.39 -14.82 -10.27
N VAL A 167 44.90 -15.18 -9.07
CA VAL A 167 44.63 -16.58 -8.69
C VAL A 167 43.57 -17.20 -9.60
N LEU A 168 42.45 -16.50 -9.85
CA LEU A 168 41.32 -17.00 -10.65
C LEU A 168 41.67 -17.21 -12.12
N ARG A 169 42.52 -16.35 -12.70
CA ARG A 169 42.97 -16.49 -14.10
C ARG A 169 43.81 -17.75 -14.34
N GLN A 170 44.43 -18.28 -13.30
CA GLN A 170 45.32 -19.45 -13.40
C GLN A 170 44.57 -20.76 -13.23
N ARG A 171 43.48 -20.77 -12.44
CA ARG A 171 42.77 -22.00 -12.11
C ARG A 171 41.33 -21.73 -11.64
N SER A 172 40.41 -22.58 -12.08
CA SER A 172 39.06 -22.68 -11.50
C SER A 172 39.12 -23.32 -10.10
N GLN A 173 38.69 -22.58 -9.10
CA GLN A 173 38.59 -23.06 -7.71
C GLN A 173 37.23 -23.72 -7.46
N ALA A 174 37.13 -24.62 -6.49
CA ALA A 174 35.82 -25.11 -6.05
C ALA A 174 35.10 -24.02 -5.21
N PRO A 175 33.76 -23.98 -5.18
CA PRO A 175 33.04 -23.02 -4.34
C PRO A 175 33.49 -23.11 -2.89
N GLY A 176 33.89 -21.97 -2.30
CA GLY A 176 34.30 -21.90 -0.90
C GLY A 176 35.76 -22.29 -0.61
N ASP A 177 36.54 -22.74 -1.61
CA ASP A 177 38.00 -22.94 -1.42
C ASP A 177 38.72 -21.60 -1.22
N LEU A 178 38.28 -20.56 -1.93
CA LEU A 178 38.80 -19.20 -1.91
C LEU A 178 37.66 -18.25 -1.51
N VAL A 179 37.87 -17.42 -0.50
CA VAL A 179 36.84 -16.51 0.02
C VAL A 179 37.38 -15.10 0.15
N ARG A 180 36.70 -14.15 -0.52
CA ARG A 180 36.91 -12.72 -0.33
C ARG A 180 35.99 -12.17 0.75
N VAL A 181 36.56 -11.73 1.87
CA VAL A 181 35.83 -11.14 3.01
C VAL A 181 35.94 -9.62 2.96
N GLY A 182 34.81 -8.91 2.97
CA GLY A 182 34.72 -7.45 2.78
C GLY A 182 34.20 -7.09 1.39
N THR A 183 34.17 -5.81 1.05
CA THR A 183 33.54 -5.31 -0.19
C THR A 183 34.55 -5.29 -1.34
N PRO A 184 34.40 -6.15 -2.37
CA PRO A 184 35.29 -6.13 -3.55
C PRO A 184 35.09 -4.84 -4.36
N GLN A 185 36.17 -4.32 -4.92
CA GLN A 185 36.23 -3.15 -5.80
C GLN A 185 36.33 -3.53 -7.28
N LEU A 186 36.81 -4.75 -7.59
CA LEU A 186 36.81 -5.28 -8.95
C LEU A 186 35.50 -6.02 -9.26
N ALA A 187 34.86 -5.66 -10.38
CA ALA A 187 33.62 -6.30 -10.83
C ALA A 187 33.76 -7.81 -11.04
N GLU A 188 34.93 -8.26 -11.55
CA GLU A 188 35.22 -9.69 -11.74
C GLU A 188 35.23 -10.48 -10.42
N ILE A 189 35.61 -9.85 -9.29
CA ILE A 189 35.59 -10.49 -7.96
C ILE A 189 34.21 -10.33 -7.30
N ALA A 190 33.58 -9.17 -7.45
CA ALA A 190 32.28 -8.89 -6.84
C ALA A 190 31.18 -9.85 -7.32
N SER A 191 31.20 -10.16 -8.62
CA SER A 191 30.19 -10.99 -9.30
C SER A 191 30.51 -12.50 -9.32
N ASP A 192 31.72 -12.91 -8.91
CA ASP A 192 32.11 -14.32 -8.94
C ASP A 192 31.42 -15.12 -7.80
N PRO A 193 30.58 -16.10 -8.14
CA PRO A 193 29.82 -16.87 -7.15
C PRO A 193 30.67 -17.84 -6.33
N LEU A 194 31.91 -18.12 -6.75
CA LEU A 194 32.83 -19.06 -6.10
C LEU A 194 33.73 -18.37 -5.06
N VAL A 195 33.86 -17.04 -5.13
CA VAL A 195 34.81 -16.26 -4.31
C VAL A 195 34.13 -15.23 -3.43
N SER A 196 33.09 -14.55 -3.94
CA SER A 196 32.40 -13.49 -3.21
C SER A 196 31.61 -14.08 -2.04
N LEU A 197 31.96 -13.68 -0.81
CA LEU A 197 31.28 -14.18 0.40
C LEU A 197 29.77 -13.98 0.33
N THR A 198 29.32 -12.84 -0.22
CA THR A 198 27.90 -12.52 -0.41
C THR A 198 27.18 -13.55 -1.30
N HIS A 199 27.84 -14.04 -2.36
CA HIS A 199 27.27 -15.05 -3.24
C HIS A 199 27.34 -16.46 -2.64
N LEU A 200 28.45 -16.80 -1.98
CA LEU A 200 28.65 -18.12 -1.35
C LEU A 200 27.63 -18.43 -0.24
N VAL A 201 27.05 -17.40 0.39
CA VAL A 201 26.01 -17.58 1.41
C VAL A 201 24.59 -17.53 0.85
N ARG A 202 24.39 -17.11 -0.41
CA ARG A 202 23.08 -16.86 -1.01
C ARG A 202 22.18 -18.10 -0.99
N ASP A 203 22.71 -19.26 -1.40
CA ASP A 203 21.93 -20.51 -1.44
C ASP A 203 21.43 -20.93 -0.05
N ARG A 204 22.24 -20.68 0.99
CA ARG A 204 21.88 -20.96 2.39
C ARG A 204 20.82 -20.01 2.94
N LEU A 205 20.58 -18.88 2.27
CA LEU A 205 19.60 -17.86 2.67
C LEU A 205 18.33 -17.88 1.83
N ALA A 206 18.31 -18.58 0.70
CA ALA A 206 17.24 -18.53 -0.31
C ALA A 206 15.84 -18.89 0.23
N GLU A 207 15.72 -19.75 1.23
CA GLU A 207 14.43 -20.08 1.84
C GLU A 207 13.88 -18.91 2.67
N VAL A 208 14.69 -18.36 3.57
CA VAL A 208 14.29 -17.24 4.43
C VAL A 208 14.11 -15.97 3.62
N ASP A 209 14.90 -15.78 2.57
CA ASP A 209 14.75 -14.64 1.66
C ASP A 209 13.42 -14.70 0.89
N ARG A 210 13.04 -15.85 0.33
CA ARG A 210 11.72 -16.05 -0.30
C ARG A 210 10.57 -15.77 0.68
N ARG A 211 10.72 -16.16 1.95
CA ARG A 211 9.73 -15.88 2.99
C ARG A 211 9.63 -14.38 3.28
N ARG A 212 10.75 -13.66 3.36
CA ARG A 212 10.78 -12.20 3.53
C ARG A 212 10.12 -11.48 2.36
N GLU A 213 10.39 -11.91 1.13
CA GLU A 213 9.77 -11.35 -0.08
C GLU A 213 8.25 -11.56 -0.11
N GLU A 214 7.77 -12.75 0.26
CA GLU A 214 6.33 -13.03 0.37
C GLU A 214 5.65 -12.15 1.44
N LEU A 215 6.24 -12.06 2.63
CA LEU A 215 5.73 -11.20 3.70
C LEU A 215 5.74 -9.72 3.27
N SER A 216 6.80 -9.26 2.61
CA SER A 216 6.88 -7.91 2.05
C SER A 216 5.77 -7.66 1.04
N ARG A 217 5.53 -8.58 0.10
CA ARG A 217 4.43 -8.46 -0.89
C ARG A 217 3.06 -8.35 -0.22
N GLN A 218 2.81 -9.15 0.81
CA GLN A 218 1.55 -9.07 1.57
C GLN A 218 1.40 -7.73 2.31
N LEU A 219 2.48 -7.19 2.86
CA LEU A 219 2.48 -5.89 3.54
C LEU A 219 2.28 -4.72 2.55
N VAL A 220 2.88 -4.80 1.36
CA VAL A 220 2.66 -3.80 0.29
C VAL A 220 1.19 -3.77 -0.13
N ALA A 221 0.57 -4.93 -0.37
CA ALA A 221 -0.85 -4.99 -0.73
C ALA A 221 -1.77 -4.33 0.34
N LEU A 222 -1.45 -4.52 1.64
CA LEU A 222 -2.19 -3.87 2.72
C LEU A 222 -1.93 -2.36 2.81
N ARG A 223 -0.74 -1.90 2.41
CA ARG A 223 -0.43 -0.47 2.30
C ARG A 223 -1.20 0.17 1.15
N GLU A 224 -1.26 -0.46 -0.01
CA GLU A 224 -2.03 0.02 -1.17
C GLU A 224 -3.53 0.21 -0.84
N ASP A 225 -4.10 -0.64 0.01
CA ASP A 225 -5.47 -0.44 0.53
C ASP A 225 -5.59 0.87 1.33
N GLY A 226 -4.59 1.18 2.16
CA GLY A 226 -4.51 2.42 2.94
C GLY A 226 -4.31 3.65 2.07
N ASP A 227 -3.43 3.58 1.07
CA ASP A 227 -3.17 4.67 0.13
C ASP A 227 -4.42 4.98 -0.71
N ARG A 228 -5.16 3.94 -1.13
CA ARG A 228 -6.46 4.10 -1.80
C ARG A 228 -7.51 4.73 -0.91
N LEU A 229 -7.55 4.37 0.37
CA LEU A 229 -8.45 5.00 1.34
C LEU A 229 -8.12 6.50 1.49
N ALA A 230 -6.84 6.84 1.67
CA ALA A 230 -6.39 8.23 1.79
C ALA A 230 -6.75 9.05 0.55
N ALA A 231 -6.56 8.50 -0.65
CA ALA A 231 -6.93 9.16 -1.90
C ALA A 231 -8.45 9.40 -2.03
N GLU A 232 -9.29 8.47 -1.58
CA GLU A 232 -10.76 8.68 -1.56
C GLU A 232 -11.17 9.68 -0.46
N GLU A 233 -10.52 9.68 0.71
CA GLU A 233 -10.75 10.68 1.77
C GLU A 233 -10.39 12.10 1.29
N GLU A 234 -9.27 12.25 0.59
CA GLU A 234 -8.85 13.52 -0.02
C GLU A 234 -9.83 13.97 -1.12
N ALA A 235 -10.26 13.06 -1.99
CA ALA A 235 -11.25 13.37 -3.04
C ALA A 235 -12.63 13.76 -2.48
N LEU A 236 -12.95 13.33 -1.26
CA LEU A 236 -14.17 13.67 -0.53
C LEU A 236 -14.02 14.91 0.36
N ALA A 237 -12.87 15.60 0.32
CA ALA A 237 -12.65 16.80 1.11
C ALA A 237 -13.74 17.85 0.84
N GLY A 238 -14.50 18.20 1.88
CA GLY A 238 -15.60 19.17 1.80
C GLY A 238 -16.96 18.60 1.37
N PHE A 239 -17.07 17.29 1.12
CA PHE A 239 -18.37 16.64 0.88
C PHE A 239 -19.07 16.29 2.19
N ASP A 240 -20.29 16.81 2.41
CA ASP A 240 -21.17 16.42 3.51
C ASP A 240 -22.30 15.51 2.99
N PRO A 241 -22.27 14.19 3.27
CA PRO A 241 -23.29 13.25 2.80
C PRO A 241 -24.68 13.52 3.41
N GLN A 242 -24.77 14.13 4.59
CA GLN A 242 -26.06 14.50 5.18
C GLN A 242 -26.62 15.77 4.53
N ALA A 243 -25.78 16.72 4.15
CA ALA A 243 -26.20 17.87 3.37
C ALA A 243 -26.67 17.46 1.97
N ASP A 244 -25.92 16.59 1.27
CA ASP A 244 -26.31 16.05 -0.05
C ASP A 244 -27.65 15.28 0.03
N ALA A 245 -27.82 14.39 1.00
CA ALA A 245 -29.07 13.66 1.19
C ALA A 245 -30.26 14.59 1.48
N ARG A 246 -30.07 15.63 2.30
CA ARG A 246 -31.08 16.66 2.57
C ARG A 246 -31.42 17.46 1.31
N ALA A 247 -30.42 17.92 0.56
CA ALA A 247 -30.61 18.66 -0.69
C ALA A 247 -31.39 17.82 -1.71
N ARG A 248 -31.04 16.54 -1.88
CA ARG A 248 -31.78 15.61 -2.77
C ARG A 248 -33.23 15.40 -2.33
N ALA A 249 -33.48 15.25 -1.03
CA ALA A 249 -34.84 15.12 -0.50
C ALA A 249 -35.68 16.39 -0.75
N LEU A 250 -35.08 17.57 -0.55
CA LEU A 250 -35.71 18.87 -0.83
C LEU A 250 -36.00 19.04 -2.33
N ILE A 251 -35.08 18.67 -3.21
CA ILE A 251 -35.27 18.72 -4.67
C ILE A 251 -36.43 17.80 -5.05
N ALA A 252 -36.43 16.54 -4.60
CA ALA A 252 -37.48 15.59 -4.90
C ALA A 252 -38.86 16.04 -4.37
N ALA A 253 -38.92 16.68 -3.20
CA ALA A 253 -40.15 17.26 -2.66
C ALA A 253 -40.62 18.46 -3.48
N THR A 254 -39.71 19.36 -3.86
CA THR A 254 -40.00 20.57 -4.65
C THR A 254 -40.48 20.20 -6.06
N ASP A 255 -39.84 19.23 -6.71
CA ASP A 255 -40.18 18.81 -8.08
C ASP A 255 -41.51 18.04 -8.15
N ARG A 256 -42.03 17.55 -7.00
CA ARG A 256 -43.38 16.94 -6.91
C ARG A 256 -44.52 17.97 -6.84
N ILE A 257 -44.25 19.20 -6.40
CA ILE A 257 -45.28 20.25 -6.20
C ILE A 257 -46.09 20.50 -7.48
N PRO A 258 -45.48 20.69 -8.68
CA PRO A 258 -46.27 20.92 -9.90
C PRO A 258 -47.21 19.75 -10.24
N GLY A 259 -46.79 18.51 -9.97
CA GLY A 259 -47.61 17.31 -10.17
C GLY A 259 -48.79 17.23 -9.20
N LEU A 260 -48.54 17.52 -7.91
CA LEU A 260 -49.58 17.60 -6.89
C LEU A 260 -50.58 18.73 -7.17
N ALA A 261 -50.11 19.89 -7.64
CA ALA A 261 -50.95 21.02 -8.04
C ALA A 261 -51.89 20.64 -9.20
N ALA A 262 -51.38 19.94 -10.21
CA ALA A 262 -52.20 19.45 -11.32
C ALA A 262 -53.25 18.41 -10.85
N GLN A 263 -52.88 17.50 -9.95
CA GLN A 263 -53.79 16.51 -9.38
C GLN A 263 -54.89 17.16 -8.51
N ALA A 264 -54.53 18.09 -7.64
CA ALA A 264 -55.48 18.83 -6.81
C ALA A 264 -56.45 19.67 -7.67
N HIS A 265 -55.96 20.31 -8.73
CA HIS A 265 -56.80 21.04 -9.67
C HIS A 265 -57.80 20.12 -10.38
N THR A 266 -57.36 18.94 -10.81
CA THR A 266 -58.23 17.93 -11.42
C THR A 266 -59.30 17.43 -10.44
N ALA A 267 -58.91 17.15 -9.20
CA ALA A 267 -59.83 16.74 -8.13
C ALA A 267 -60.87 17.83 -7.80
N ALA A 268 -60.48 19.11 -7.85
CA ALA A 268 -61.40 20.23 -7.65
C ALA A 268 -62.49 20.26 -8.73
N GLY A 269 -62.11 20.05 -9.99
CA GLY A 269 -63.07 19.94 -11.09
C GLY A 269 -64.06 18.78 -10.93
N GLN A 270 -63.58 17.61 -10.49
CA GLN A 270 -64.42 16.45 -10.21
C GLN A 270 -65.38 16.69 -9.06
N ARG A 271 -64.89 17.27 -7.96
CA ARG A 271 -65.69 17.68 -6.80
C ARG A 271 -66.85 18.58 -7.19
N ASP A 272 -66.57 19.61 -7.98
CA ASP A 272 -67.59 20.58 -8.39
C ASP A 272 -68.65 19.94 -9.31
N ALA A 273 -68.23 19.04 -10.20
CA ALA A 273 -69.14 18.24 -11.04
C ALA A 273 -70.05 17.32 -10.20
N CYS A 274 -69.49 16.58 -9.24
CA CYS A 274 -70.28 15.70 -8.35
C CYS A 274 -71.26 16.49 -7.47
N ARG A 275 -70.85 17.64 -6.94
CA ARG A 275 -71.75 18.55 -6.19
C ARG A 275 -72.89 19.09 -7.05
N GLN A 276 -72.61 19.40 -8.31
CA GLN A 276 -73.65 19.82 -9.26
C GLN A 276 -74.64 18.68 -9.55
N ALA A 277 -74.16 17.45 -9.75
CA ALA A 277 -75.01 16.28 -9.94
C ALA A 277 -75.89 15.99 -8.71
N LEU A 278 -75.34 16.14 -7.50
CA LEU A 278 -76.11 16.04 -6.25
C LEU A 278 -77.25 17.08 -6.22
N ARG A 279 -76.95 18.36 -6.46
CA ARG A 279 -77.99 19.41 -6.51
C ARG A 279 -79.08 19.11 -7.54
N GLN A 280 -78.71 18.62 -8.72
CA GLN A 280 -79.68 18.22 -9.75
C GLN A 280 -80.57 17.06 -9.28
N SER A 281 -79.98 16.05 -8.64
CA SER A 281 -80.74 14.91 -8.09
C SER A 281 -81.71 15.32 -6.97
N GLU A 282 -81.35 16.32 -6.16
CA GLU A 282 -82.21 16.87 -5.11
C GLU A 282 -83.43 17.61 -5.69
N VAL A 283 -83.22 18.38 -6.76
CA VAL A 283 -84.32 19.02 -7.51
C VAL A 283 -85.27 17.97 -8.10
N VAL A 284 -84.73 16.89 -8.69
CA VAL A 284 -85.54 15.79 -9.24
C VAL A 284 -86.34 15.08 -8.15
N LEU A 285 -85.72 14.80 -6.99
CA LEU A 285 -86.42 14.20 -5.84
C LEU A 285 -87.54 15.09 -5.32
N PHE A 286 -87.28 16.39 -5.17
CA PHE A 286 -88.29 17.36 -4.76
C PHE A 286 -89.47 17.39 -5.73
N GLY A 287 -89.20 17.40 -7.04
CA GLY A 287 -90.24 17.33 -8.08
C GLY A 287 -91.07 16.05 -8.01
N ALA A 288 -90.43 14.89 -7.80
CA ALA A 288 -91.12 13.61 -7.66
C ALA A 288 -92.01 13.58 -6.40
N GLN A 289 -91.54 14.13 -5.28
CA GLN A 289 -92.31 14.22 -4.03
C GLN A 289 -93.52 15.14 -4.15
N ALA A 290 -93.35 16.31 -4.78
CA ALA A 290 -94.44 17.23 -5.06
C ALA A 290 -95.51 16.60 -5.97
N ALA A 291 -95.10 15.84 -6.98
CA ALA A 291 -96.03 15.09 -7.82
C ALA A 291 -96.78 13.99 -7.03
N LEU A 292 -96.13 13.29 -6.10
CA LEU A 292 -96.82 12.30 -5.26
C LEU A 292 -97.86 12.97 -4.34
N ALA A 293 -97.55 14.13 -3.75
CA ALA A 293 -98.46 14.87 -2.86
C ALA A 293 -99.77 15.29 -3.56
N GLN A 294 -99.74 15.58 -4.86
CA GLN A 294 -100.97 15.87 -5.64
C GLN A 294 -101.98 14.71 -5.64
N THR A 295 -101.57 13.49 -5.27
CA THR A 295 -102.43 12.32 -5.23
C THR A 295 -103.10 12.09 -3.87
N ASP A 296 -102.79 12.91 -2.85
CA ASP A 296 -103.23 12.71 -1.46
C ASP A 296 -104.75 12.57 -1.32
N ASP A 297 -105.50 13.49 -1.93
CA ASP A 297 -106.97 13.45 -1.92
C ASP A 297 -107.54 12.21 -2.63
N SER A 298 -106.92 11.78 -3.73
CA SER A 298 -107.32 10.57 -4.45
C SER A 298 -107.00 9.30 -3.66
N ARG A 299 -105.85 9.27 -2.96
CA ARG A 299 -105.48 8.16 -2.06
C ARG A 299 -106.44 8.04 -0.87
N ALA A 300 -106.78 9.17 -0.25
CA ALA A 300 -107.72 9.23 0.87
C ALA A 300 -109.16 8.85 0.46
N ALA A 301 -109.61 9.30 -0.72
CA ALA A 301 -110.93 8.95 -1.25
C ALA A 301 -111.04 7.45 -1.60
N LEU A 302 -110.02 6.88 -2.24
CA LEU A 302 -109.97 5.44 -2.55
C LEU A 302 -109.96 4.57 -1.28
N ALA A 303 -109.23 4.98 -0.24
CA ALA A 303 -109.24 4.29 1.05
C ALA A 303 -110.62 4.33 1.73
N SER A 304 -111.29 5.50 1.71
CA SER A 304 -112.63 5.67 2.28
C SER A 304 -113.71 4.87 1.52
N ILE A 305 -113.61 4.76 0.19
CA ILE A 305 -114.53 3.94 -0.62
C ILE A 305 -114.40 2.46 -0.25
N ALA A 306 -113.17 1.96 -0.10
CA ALA A 306 -112.94 0.57 0.28
C ALA A 306 -113.55 0.25 1.66
N GLU A 307 -113.46 1.19 2.60
CA GLU A 307 -114.02 1.05 3.94
C GLU A 307 -115.57 1.06 3.95
N LEU A 308 -116.21 1.97 3.21
CA LEU A 308 -117.68 2.01 3.12
C LEU A 308 -118.28 0.75 2.48
N GLN A 309 -117.60 0.18 1.46
CA GLN A 309 -118.03 -1.07 0.84
C GLN A 309 -117.97 -2.25 1.82
N ARG A 310 -117.01 -2.26 2.74
CA ARG A 310 -116.89 -3.26 3.80
C ARG A 310 -118.08 -3.19 4.77
N GLN A 311 -118.47 -1.99 5.20
CA GLN A 311 -119.56 -1.79 6.18
C GLN A 311 -120.94 -2.22 5.64
N VAL A 312 -121.22 -2.02 4.35
CA VAL A 312 -122.47 -2.49 3.70
C VAL A 312 -122.57 -4.02 3.68
N ALA A 313 -121.44 -4.71 3.45
CA ALA A 313 -121.42 -6.18 3.43
C ALA A 313 -121.74 -6.76 4.83
N GLU A 314 -121.23 -6.13 5.90
CA GLU A 314 -121.47 -6.53 7.29
C GLU A 314 -122.95 -6.34 7.70
N ALA A 315 -123.55 -5.20 7.35
CA ALA A 315 -124.96 -4.91 7.64
C ALA A 315 -125.94 -5.89 6.94
N GLN A 316 -125.61 -6.34 5.73
CA GLN A 316 -126.41 -7.29 4.97
C GLN A 316 -126.54 -8.64 5.70
N GLN A 317 -125.41 -9.17 6.19
CA GLN A 317 -125.38 -10.45 6.91
C GLN A 317 -126.22 -10.42 8.19
N ALA A 318 -126.30 -9.28 8.87
CA ALA A 318 -127.08 -9.16 10.10
C ALA A 318 -128.60 -9.26 9.88
N ALA A 319 -129.11 -8.73 8.76
CA ALA A 319 -130.54 -8.78 8.43
C ALA A 319 -131.00 -10.18 8.03
N ASP A 320 -130.17 -10.92 7.27
CA ASP A 320 -130.50 -12.26 6.81
C ASP A 320 -130.66 -13.27 7.97
N ARG A 321 -129.88 -13.13 9.05
CA ARG A 321 -129.99 -13.99 10.25
C ARG A 321 -131.37 -13.93 10.92
N VAL A 322 -131.98 -12.75 11.01
CA VAL A 322 -133.29 -12.56 11.65
C VAL A 322 -134.41 -13.14 10.79
N ALA A 323 -134.28 -13.04 9.47
CA ALA A 323 -135.24 -13.63 8.53
C ALA A 323 -135.26 -15.16 8.60
N VAL A 324 -134.09 -15.79 8.79
CA VAL A 324 -133.99 -17.24 8.97
C VAL A 324 -134.72 -17.69 10.25
N GLN A 325 -134.54 -16.98 11.37
CA GLN A 325 -135.19 -17.32 12.64
C GLN A 325 -136.72 -17.34 12.53
N ALA A 326 -137.31 -16.38 11.80
CA ALA A 326 -138.76 -16.31 11.58
C ALA A 326 -139.31 -17.53 10.82
N LEU A 327 -138.59 -17.98 9.78
CA LEU A 327 -138.99 -19.15 9.00
C LEU A 327 -138.99 -20.44 9.82
N THR A 328 -137.98 -20.64 10.67
CA THR A 328 -137.90 -21.81 11.57
C THR A 328 -139.06 -21.88 12.57
N ALA A 329 -139.41 -20.77 13.21
CA ALA A 329 -140.49 -20.73 14.19
C ALA A 329 -141.87 -21.02 13.54
N ASN A 330 -142.07 -20.56 12.30
CA ASN A 330 -143.31 -20.82 11.58
C ASN A 330 -143.45 -22.30 11.19
N ASP A 331 -142.37 -22.93 10.73
CA ASP A 331 -142.37 -24.36 10.39
C ASP A 331 -142.70 -25.24 11.60
N GLU A 332 -142.13 -24.92 12.76
CA GLU A 332 -142.38 -25.64 14.02
C GLU A 332 -143.86 -25.54 14.45
N ALA A 333 -144.46 -24.36 14.27
CA ALA A 333 -145.88 -24.14 14.56
C ALA A 333 -146.79 -24.95 13.64
N VAL A 334 -146.48 -25.00 12.33
CA VAL A 334 -147.21 -25.81 11.34
C VAL A 334 -147.13 -27.29 11.69
N ARG A 335 -145.95 -27.77 12.09
CA ARG A 335 -145.70 -29.17 12.45
C ARG A 335 -146.55 -29.59 13.66
N LEU A 336 -146.59 -28.76 14.70
CA LEU A 336 -147.38 -29.00 15.91
C LEU A 336 -148.90 -29.05 15.62
N GLU A 337 -149.40 -28.17 14.76
CA GLU A 337 -150.81 -28.20 14.34
C GLU A 337 -151.17 -29.43 13.51
N GLY A 338 -150.26 -29.88 12.64
CA GLY A 338 -150.40 -31.13 11.89
C GLY A 338 -150.60 -32.33 12.82
N ALA A 339 -149.74 -32.46 13.84
CA ALA A 339 -149.83 -33.52 14.83
C ALA A 339 -151.12 -33.47 15.68
N VAL A 340 -151.60 -32.27 16.02
CA VAL A 340 -152.92 -32.07 16.68
C VAL A 340 -154.06 -32.58 15.78
N ARG A 341 -153.98 -32.32 14.47
CA ARG A 341 -155.01 -32.71 13.49
C ARG A 341 -155.10 -34.23 13.37
N GLU A 342 -153.97 -34.93 13.31
CA GLU A 342 -153.92 -36.39 13.26
C GLU A 342 -154.51 -37.04 14.52
N LEU A 343 -154.12 -36.55 15.71
CA LEU A 343 -154.65 -37.07 16.98
C LEU A 343 -156.18 -36.92 17.11
N ARG A 344 -156.77 -35.93 16.43
CA ARG A 344 -158.23 -35.72 16.39
C ARG A 344 -158.97 -36.61 15.39
N ALA A 345 -158.31 -37.15 14.38
CA ALA A 345 -158.93 -38.05 13.40
C ALA A 345 -159.21 -39.47 13.98
N GLY A 346 -158.69 -39.79 15.17
CA GLY A 346 -158.84 -41.09 15.81
C GLY A 346 -160.24 -41.41 16.36
N SER A 347 -160.47 -42.69 16.63
CA SER A 347 -161.71 -43.22 17.21
C SER A 347 -162.07 -42.55 18.55
N ARG A 348 -163.35 -42.57 18.94
CA ARG A 348 -163.87 -41.88 20.13
C ARG A 348 -163.09 -42.21 21.42
N LEU A 349 -162.67 -43.46 21.60
CA LEU A 349 -161.85 -43.89 22.73
C LEU A 349 -160.42 -43.31 22.68
N ALA A 350 -159.81 -43.23 21.49
CA ALA A 350 -158.46 -42.66 21.32
C ALA A 350 -158.42 -41.15 21.61
N ARG A 351 -159.45 -40.41 21.19
CA ARG A 351 -159.61 -38.97 21.50
C ARG A 351 -159.80 -38.71 22.99
N TRP A 352 -160.52 -39.59 23.70
CA TRP A 352 -160.70 -39.47 25.13
C TRP A 352 -159.40 -39.75 25.89
N ARG A 353 -158.67 -40.82 25.53
CA ARG A 353 -157.36 -41.16 26.13
C ARG A 353 -156.31 -40.06 25.94
N ASN A 354 -156.31 -39.40 24.79
CA ASN A 354 -155.28 -38.42 24.40
C ASN A 354 -155.68 -36.95 24.63
N ARG A 355 -156.77 -36.67 25.36
CA ARG A 355 -157.32 -35.31 25.54
C ARG A 355 -156.30 -34.29 26.06
N HIS A 356 -155.49 -34.65 27.05
CA HIS A 356 -154.49 -33.74 27.62
C HIS A 356 -153.33 -33.45 26.67
N THR A 357 -152.90 -34.45 25.89
CA THR A 357 -151.83 -34.29 24.90
C THR A 357 -152.23 -33.31 23.79
N ILE A 358 -153.47 -33.41 23.29
CA ILE A 358 -154.02 -32.50 22.29
C ILE A 358 -154.05 -31.06 22.82
N ALA A 359 -154.59 -30.84 24.03
CA ALA A 359 -154.69 -29.50 24.61
C ALA A 359 -153.30 -28.85 24.80
N ARG A 360 -152.29 -29.64 25.20
CA ARG A 360 -150.92 -29.14 25.38
C ARG A 360 -150.26 -28.78 24.05
N MET A 361 -150.43 -29.60 23.02
CA MET A 361 -149.86 -29.32 21.69
C MET A 361 -150.55 -28.14 21.00
N GLU A 362 -151.85 -27.93 21.23
CA GLU A 362 -152.55 -26.74 20.75
C GLU A 362 -152.06 -25.45 21.42
N ALA A 363 -151.77 -25.49 22.71
CA ALA A 363 -151.15 -24.36 23.40
C ALA A 363 -149.75 -24.05 22.82
N ALA A 364 -148.92 -25.08 22.64
CA ALA A 364 -147.57 -24.94 22.09
C ALA A 364 -147.57 -24.43 20.64
N ALA A 365 -148.52 -24.89 19.80
CA ALA A 365 -148.66 -24.41 18.43
C ALA A 365 -149.03 -22.92 18.36
N ARG A 366 -149.92 -22.46 19.25
CA ARG A 366 -150.30 -21.03 19.32
C ARG A 366 -149.13 -20.15 19.75
N ASP A 367 -148.38 -20.55 20.77
CA ASP A 367 -147.19 -19.82 21.21
C ASP A 367 -146.16 -19.70 20.08
N GLN A 368 -145.90 -20.79 19.35
CA GLN A 368 -144.96 -20.75 18.23
C GLN A 368 -145.46 -19.87 17.06
N ARG A 369 -146.77 -19.83 16.80
CA ARG A 369 -147.35 -18.90 15.82
C ARG A 369 -147.10 -17.45 16.19
N GLU A 370 -147.24 -17.10 17.47
CA GLU A 370 -146.97 -15.74 17.95
C GLU A 370 -145.48 -15.38 17.90
N VAL A 371 -144.58 -16.34 18.17
CA VAL A 371 -143.14 -16.14 18.01
C VAL A 371 -142.79 -15.91 16.55
N ALA A 372 -143.30 -16.74 15.64
CA ALA A 372 -143.11 -16.59 14.19
C ALA A 372 -143.59 -15.22 13.69
N GLY A 373 -144.82 -14.83 14.06
CA GLY A 373 -145.39 -13.53 13.65
C GLY A 373 -144.68 -12.31 14.24
N ARG A 374 -143.96 -12.44 15.37
CA ARG A 374 -143.09 -11.37 15.89
C ARG A 374 -141.77 -11.31 15.12
N ALA A 375 -141.11 -12.45 14.92
CA ALA A 375 -139.84 -12.54 14.21
C ALA A 375 -139.96 -12.07 12.75
N GLU A 376 -141.06 -12.39 12.08
CA GLU A 376 -141.29 -12.00 10.68
C GLU A 376 -141.46 -10.48 10.53
N ARG A 377 -142.15 -9.82 11.47
CA ARG A 377 -142.24 -8.35 11.51
C ARG A 377 -140.86 -7.71 11.71
N THR A 378 -140.05 -8.23 12.64
CA THR A 378 -138.68 -7.72 12.87
C THR A 378 -137.78 -7.92 11.65
N ALA A 379 -137.90 -9.06 10.94
CA ALA A 379 -137.15 -9.31 9.71
C ALA A 379 -137.52 -8.32 8.59
N GLN A 380 -138.80 -7.97 8.49
CA GLN A 380 -139.30 -7.03 7.48
C GLN A 380 -138.84 -5.59 7.77
N GLU A 381 -138.84 -5.16 9.05
CA GLU A 381 -138.27 -3.89 9.49
C GLU A 381 -136.76 -3.80 9.20
N ARG A 382 -135.99 -4.85 9.51
CA ARG A 382 -134.54 -4.89 9.26
C ARG A 382 -134.18 -4.83 7.79
N ARG A 383 -134.95 -5.50 6.92
CA ARG A 383 -134.78 -5.38 5.45
C ARG A 383 -135.06 -3.97 4.95
N GLY A 384 -136.08 -3.30 5.51
CA GLY A 384 -136.37 -1.89 5.20
C GLY A 384 -135.23 -0.94 5.56
N LEU A 385 -134.61 -1.13 6.73
CA LEU A 385 -133.45 -0.34 7.16
C LEU A 385 -132.20 -0.58 6.30
N LEU A 386 -131.92 -1.83 5.95
CA LEU A 386 -130.78 -2.22 5.11
C LEU A 386 -130.88 -1.66 3.68
N ALA A 387 -132.08 -1.62 3.10
CA ALA A 387 -132.32 -1.01 1.81
C ALA A 387 -132.02 0.49 1.82
N ARG A 388 -132.37 1.20 2.90
CA ARG A 388 -132.02 2.62 3.10
C ARG A 388 -130.52 2.82 3.27
N PHE A 389 -129.87 2.03 4.12
CA PHE A 389 -128.41 2.10 4.35
C PHE A 389 -127.60 1.85 3.07
N ARG A 390 -128.02 0.89 2.23
CA ARG A 390 -127.43 0.65 0.90
C ARG A 390 -127.59 1.83 -0.04
N GLY A 391 -128.74 2.51 -0.02
CA GLY A 391 -128.97 3.73 -0.79
C GLY A 391 -128.03 4.86 -0.35
N ASP A 392 -128.02 5.15 0.96
CA ASP A 392 -127.20 6.22 1.54
C ASP A 392 -125.69 5.99 1.31
N THR A 393 -125.22 4.73 1.44
CA THR A 393 -123.80 4.42 1.17
C THR A 393 -123.47 4.46 -0.32
N ALA A 394 -124.40 4.09 -1.21
CA ALA A 394 -124.19 4.20 -2.65
C ALA A 394 -123.99 5.67 -3.08
N ASP A 395 -124.75 6.60 -2.49
CA ASP A 395 -124.61 8.04 -2.72
C ASP A 395 -123.29 8.60 -2.15
N GLN A 396 -122.86 8.10 -0.98
CA GLN A 396 -121.55 8.45 -0.40
C GLN A 396 -120.39 7.94 -1.26
N VAL A 397 -120.47 6.70 -1.77
CA VAL A 397 -119.46 6.12 -2.66
C VAL A 397 -119.43 6.86 -4.00
N ALA A 398 -120.58 7.25 -4.56
CA ALA A 398 -120.65 8.06 -5.77
C ALA A 398 -119.98 9.44 -5.57
N THR A 399 -120.24 10.07 -4.41
CA THR A 399 -119.62 11.35 -4.02
C THR A 399 -118.11 11.24 -3.79
N LEU A 400 -117.63 10.14 -3.19
CA LEU A 400 -116.20 9.94 -3.01
C LEU A 400 -115.49 9.62 -4.34
N ARG A 401 -116.17 8.95 -5.29
CA ARG A 401 -115.63 8.66 -6.61
C ARG A 401 -115.37 9.91 -7.44
N THR A 402 -116.16 10.97 -7.31
CA THR A 402 -115.89 12.25 -8.00
C THR A 402 -114.62 12.95 -7.50
N ARG A 403 -114.14 12.61 -6.29
CA ARG A 403 -112.87 13.12 -5.72
C ARG A 403 -111.64 12.31 -6.15
N VAL A 404 -111.81 11.18 -6.84
CA VAL A 404 -110.71 10.36 -7.36
C VAL A 404 -110.29 10.90 -8.73
N VAL A 405 -109.24 11.71 -8.75
CA VAL A 405 -108.66 12.29 -9.96
C VAL A 405 -107.55 11.40 -10.53
N PHE A 406 -106.84 10.66 -9.67
CA PHE A 406 -105.75 9.77 -10.06
C PHE A 406 -106.11 8.30 -9.85
N THR A 407 -105.83 7.48 -10.86
CA THR A 407 -106.00 6.02 -10.79
C THR A 407 -104.91 5.37 -9.93
N ALA A 408 -105.19 4.18 -9.39
CA ALA A 408 -104.23 3.40 -8.59
C ALA A 408 -102.88 3.18 -9.32
N ALA A 409 -102.91 2.90 -10.64
CA ALA A 409 -101.70 2.71 -11.44
C ALA A 409 -100.90 4.00 -11.67
N GLN A 410 -101.54 5.18 -11.64
CA GLN A 410 -100.84 6.47 -11.73
C GLN A 410 -100.21 6.86 -10.40
N ILE A 411 -100.82 6.48 -9.27
CA ILE A 411 -100.28 6.66 -7.92
C ILE A 411 -99.03 5.79 -7.74
N ASP A 412 -99.08 4.52 -8.17
CA ASP A 412 -97.97 3.58 -8.04
C ASP A 412 -96.73 3.99 -8.87
N ARG A 413 -96.94 4.49 -10.10
CA ARG A 413 -95.85 5.08 -10.90
C ARG A 413 -95.19 6.28 -10.24
N ARG A 414 -95.96 7.14 -9.57
CA ARG A 414 -95.44 8.30 -8.84
C ARG A 414 -94.69 7.91 -7.57
N LEU A 415 -95.13 6.85 -6.88
CA LEU A 415 -94.38 6.25 -5.76
C LEU A 415 -93.03 5.70 -6.21
N THR A 416 -93.02 4.92 -7.30
CA THR A 416 -91.79 4.36 -7.88
C THR A 416 -90.82 5.48 -8.29
N ALA A 417 -91.31 6.54 -8.93
CA ALA A 417 -90.49 7.69 -9.32
C ALA A 417 -89.81 8.39 -8.14
N VAL A 418 -90.46 8.44 -6.97
CA VAL A 418 -89.88 8.99 -5.73
C VAL A 418 -88.77 8.08 -5.21
N GLU A 419 -88.96 6.76 -5.25
CA GLU A 419 -87.95 5.79 -4.81
C GLU A 419 -86.71 5.79 -5.70
N ASP A 420 -86.89 5.90 -7.02
CA ASP A 420 -85.79 5.99 -7.98
C ASP A 420 -85.02 7.30 -7.82
N ALA A 421 -85.73 8.43 -7.63
CA ALA A 421 -85.09 9.72 -7.35
C ALA A 421 -84.34 9.72 -6.00
N ARG A 422 -84.83 9.00 -4.98
CA ARG A 422 -84.12 8.83 -3.70
C ARG A 422 -82.83 8.03 -3.88
N ARG A 423 -82.87 6.95 -4.66
CA ARG A 423 -81.67 6.15 -4.97
C ARG A 423 -80.64 6.96 -5.77
N ALA A 424 -81.08 7.70 -6.79
CA ALA A 424 -80.21 8.57 -7.56
C ALA A 424 -79.53 9.65 -6.70
N ARG A 425 -80.27 10.28 -5.78
CA ARG A 425 -79.70 11.23 -4.81
C ARG A 425 -78.68 10.57 -3.88
N ALA A 426 -78.99 9.38 -3.35
CA ALA A 426 -78.09 8.68 -2.44
C ALA A 426 -76.74 8.38 -3.12
N THR A 427 -76.75 7.90 -4.36
CA THR A 427 -75.54 7.67 -5.15
C THR A 427 -74.77 8.96 -5.42
N ALA A 428 -75.47 10.03 -5.84
CA ALA A 428 -74.83 11.32 -6.09
C ALA A 428 -74.24 11.93 -4.81
N ALA A 429 -74.87 11.71 -3.65
CA ALA A 429 -74.39 12.17 -2.36
C ALA A 429 -73.11 11.43 -1.94
N GLN A 430 -73.06 10.12 -2.15
CA GLN A 430 -71.86 9.32 -1.90
C GLN A 430 -70.70 9.77 -2.80
N GLN A 431 -70.93 9.93 -4.10
CA GLN A 431 -69.90 10.36 -5.05
C GLN A 431 -69.40 11.78 -4.75
N ALA A 432 -70.28 12.69 -4.33
CA ALA A 432 -69.89 14.02 -3.89
C ALA A 432 -69.02 13.99 -2.63
N ALA A 433 -69.37 13.15 -1.65
CA ALA A 433 -68.57 12.99 -0.43
C ALA A 433 -67.18 12.39 -0.70
N GLU A 434 -67.09 11.39 -1.58
CA GLU A 434 -65.81 10.78 -1.99
C GLU A 434 -64.91 11.79 -2.74
N ALA A 435 -65.49 12.56 -3.67
CA ALA A 435 -64.76 13.60 -4.40
C ALA A 435 -64.33 14.77 -3.49
N ASP A 436 -65.15 15.14 -2.50
CA ASP A 436 -64.80 16.12 -1.47
C ASP A 436 -63.61 15.67 -0.63
N ALA A 437 -63.62 14.42 -0.15
CA ALA A 437 -62.52 13.85 0.62
C ALA A 437 -61.23 13.75 -0.18
N CYS A 438 -61.29 13.28 -1.43
CA CYS A 438 -60.13 13.19 -2.33
C CYS A 438 -59.51 14.55 -2.63
N HIS A 439 -60.35 15.56 -2.95
CA HIS A 439 -59.86 16.93 -3.13
C HIS A 439 -59.23 17.47 -1.85
N GLN A 440 -59.84 17.23 -0.69
CA GLN A 440 -59.32 17.72 0.59
C GLN A 440 -57.96 17.11 0.92
N ASP A 441 -57.79 15.80 0.77
CA ASP A 441 -56.52 15.09 1.02
C ASP A 441 -55.40 15.60 0.10
N LEU A 442 -55.67 15.72 -1.20
CA LEU A 442 -54.72 16.25 -2.17
C LEU A 442 -54.40 17.73 -1.91
N HIS A 443 -55.38 18.53 -1.51
CA HIS A 443 -55.18 19.95 -1.20
C HIS A 443 -54.36 20.12 0.07
N GLU A 444 -54.64 19.37 1.13
CA GLU A 444 -53.85 19.37 2.36
C GLU A 444 -52.41 18.91 2.10
N THR A 445 -52.22 17.87 1.28
CA THR A 445 -50.90 17.39 0.85
C THR A 445 -50.13 18.43 0.05
N LEU A 446 -50.80 19.12 -0.89
CA LEU A 446 -50.20 20.20 -1.67
C LEU A 446 -49.80 21.38 -0.79
N VAL A 447 -50.69 21.84 0.10
CA VAL A 447 -50.42 22.95 1.02
C VAL A 447 -49.27 22.60 1.97
N ALA A 448 -49.22 21.37 2.48
CA ALA A 448 -48.11 20.90 3.31
C ALA A 448 -46.78 20.86 2.52
N ALA A 449 -46.81 20.45 1.25
CA ALA A 449 -45.63 20.44 0.39
C ALA A 449 -45.15 21.87 0.03
N GLU A 450 -46.08 22.80 -0.22
CA GLU A 450 -45.78 24.20 -0.52
C GLU A 450 -45.29 24.99 0.71
N ALA A 451 -45.79 24.68 1.90
CA ALA A 451 -45.35 25.27 3.16
C ALA A 451 -44.01 24.71 3.66
N GLY A 452 -43.57 23.58 3.11
CA GLY A 452 -42.28 22.98 3.41
C GLY A 452 -41.10 23.76 2.85
N PRO A 453 -39.88 23.54 3.37
CA PRO A 453 -38.67 24.11 2.80
C PRO A 453 -38.48 23.66 1.34
N GLN A 454 -38.16 24.62 0.47
CA GLN A 454 -37.95 24.37 -0.97
C GLN A 454 -36.46 24.31 -1.30
N ALA A 455 -36.12 23.53 -2.32
CA ALA A 455 -34.76 23.46 -2.82
C ALA A 455 -34.36 24.79 -3.46
N SER A 456 -33.24 25.35 -2.99
CA SER A 456 -32.60 26.51 -3.61
C SER A 456 -31.82 26.12 -4.86
N GLU A 457 -31.45 27.10 -5.69
CA GLU A 457 -30.53 26.84 -6.81
C GLU A 457 -29.14 26.40 -6.32
N SER A 458 -28.76 26.81 -5.11
CA SER A 458 -27.53 26.34 -4.45
C SER A 458 -27.60 24.85 -4.13
N ASP A 459 -28.75 24.35 -3.65
CA ASP A 459 -28.96 22.92 -3.37
C ASP A 459 -28.86 22.10 -4.65
N ARG A 460 -29.49 22.59 -5.73
CA ARG A 460 -29.43 21.96 -7.06
C ARG A 460 -28.02 21.96 -7.64
N ALA A 461 -27.28 23.07 -7.51
CA ALA A 461 -25.90 23.16 -7.96
C ALA A 461 -24.98 22.22 -7.17
N ALA A 462 -25.16 22.12 -5.85
CA ALA A 462 -24.40 21.22 -5.00
C ALA A 462 -24.62 19.73 -5.38
N VAL A 463 -25.88 19.33 -5.61
CA VAL A 463 -26.21 17.96 -6.04
C VAL A 463 -25.64 17.65 -7.43
N ARG A 464 -25.72 18.58 -8.39
CA ARG A 464 -25.12 18.41 -9.72
C ARG A 464 -23.60 18.21 -9.64
N HIS A 465 -22.90 19.04 -8.88
CA HIS A 465 -21.47 18.89 -8.65
C HIS A 465 -21.13 17.54 -8.00
N ALA A 466 -21.92 17.12 -7.00
CA ALA A 466 -21.74 15.83 -6.35
C ALA A 466 -21.94 14.64 -7.31
N ASP A 467 -22.89 14.73 -8.25
CA ASP A 467 -23.13 13.71 -9.27
C ASP A 467 -22.02 13.68 -10.32
N GLU A 468 -21.57 14.85 -10.82
CA GLU A 468 -20.48 14.95 -11.81
C GLU A 468 -19.16 14.37 -11.30
N ALA A 469 -18.86 14.56 -10.01
CA ALA A 469 -17.66 14.04 -9.37
C ALA A 469 -17.82 12.62 -8.75
N ASP A 470 -19.00 11.99 -8.86
CA ASP A 470 -19.36 10.72 -8.22
C ASP A 470 -19.10 10.73 -6.69
N LEU A 471 -19.34 11.84 -6.00
CA LEU A 471 -19.06 11.97 -4.56
C LEU A 471 -19.84 10.95 -3.71
N PRO A 472 -21.13 10.65 -3.96
CA PRO A 472 -21.83 9.59 -3.23
C PRO A 472 -21.23 8.20 -3.46
N GLY A 473 -20.82 7.89 -4.70
CA GLY A 473 -20.18 6.60 -5.03
C GLY A 473 -18.80 6.47 -4.40
N ARG A 474 -18.00 7.54 -4.43
CA ARG A 474 -16.72 7.66 -3.72
C ARG A 474 -16.90 7.49 -2.22
N TYR A 475 -17.90 8.11 -1.61
CA TYR A 475 -18.19 7.95 -0.18
C TYR A 475 -18.50 6.50 0.19
N GLN A 476 -19.27 5.79 -0.62
CA GLN A 476 -19.54 4.36 -0.43
C GLN A 476 -18.29 3.48 -0.64
N ARG A 477 -17.38 3.85 -1.54
CA ARG A 477 -16.08 3.17 -1.69
C ARG A 477 -15.18 3.42 -0.48
N MET A 478 -15.06 4.68 -0.03
CA MET A 478 -14.31 5.07 1.15
C MET A 478 -14.78 4.31 2.39
N LEU A 479 -16.09 4.19 2.64
CA LEU A 479 -16.61 3.42 3.77
C LEU A 479 -16.20 1.94 3.71
N ARG A 480 -16.30 1.31 2.54
CA ARG A 480 -15.88 -0.09 2.35
C ARG A 480 -14.37 -0.27 2.53
N LEU A 481 -13.56 0.63 1.97
CA LEU A 481 -12.10 0.62 2.13
C LEU A 481 -11.72 0.83 3.59
N ARG A 482 -12.38 1.75 4.31
CA ARG A 482 -12.14 2.00 5.73
C ARG A 482 -12.44 0.78 6.60
N GLU A 483 -13.53 0.07 6.31
CA GLU A 483 -13.86 -1.20 6.97
C GLU A 483 -12.82 -2.29 6.65
N GLN A 484 -12.40 -2.41 5.39
CA GLN A 484 -11.36 -3.36 4.97
C GLN A 484 -10.00 -3.09 5.64
N VAL A 485 -9.55 -1.84 5.65
CA VAL A 485 -8.30 -1.41 6.31
C VAL A 485 -8.37 -1.64 7.82
N ALA A 486 -9.52 -1.34 8.46
CA ALA A 486 -9.71 -1.61 9.89
C ALA A 486 -9.68 -3.11 10.20
N ALA A 487 -10.32 -3.94 9.36
CA ALA A 487 -10.33 -5.39 9.51
C ALA A 487 -8.96 -6.03 9.26
N SER A 488 -8.13 -5.43 8.40
CA SER A 488 -6.79 -5.93 8.07
C SER A 488 -5.70 -5.41 9.01
N ALA A 489 -5.97 -4.39 9.83
CA ALA A 489 -4.99 -3.80 10.76
C ALA A 489 -4.33 -4.83 11.72
N PRO A 490 -5.06 -5.77 12.37
CA PRO A 490 -4.43 -6.80 13.19
C PRO A 490 -3.51 -7.73 12.38
N ARG A 491 -3.92 -8.06 11.15
CA ARG A 491 -3.12 -8.88 10.23
C ARG A 491 -1.87 -8.14 9.79
N ARG A 492 -1.95 -6.83 9.51
CA ARG A 492 -0.79 -6.00 9.18
C ARG A 492 0.25 -6.05 10.30
N VAL A 493 -0.16 -5.82 11.56
CA VAL A 493 0.75 -5.87 12.71
C VAL A 493 1.39 -7.27 12.86
N SER A 494 0.62 -8.35 12.67
CA SER A 494 1.15 -9.71 12.67
C SER A 494 2.21 -9.92 11.58
N LEU A 495 1.92 -9.48 10.35
CA LEU A 495 2.84 -9.60 9.21
C LEU A 495 4.12 -8.78 9.41
N GLU A 496 4.03 -7.57 9.98
CA GLU A 496 5.19 -6.74 10.33
C GLU A 496 6.07 -7.46 11.37
N GLN A 497 5.47 -8.09 12.39
CA GLN A 497 6.20 -8.89 13.38
C GLN A 497 6.83 -10.15 12.78
N GLU A 498 6.12 -10.84 11.89
CA GLU A 498 6.65 -12.00 11.16
C GLU A 498 7.81 -11.61 10.24
N TYR A 499 7.69 -10.48 9.56
CA TYR A 499 8.76 -9.93 8.74
C TYR A 499 9.99 -9.58 9.59
N ALA A 500 9.80 -8.92 10.73
CA ALA A 500 10.89 -8.62 11.66
C ALA A 500 11.59 -9.90 12.16
N LYS A 501 10.83 -10.93 12.53
CA LYS A 501 11.39 -12.24 12.92
C LYS A 501 12.15 -12.91 11.76
N ALA A 502 11.60 -12.87 10.55
CA ALA A 502 12.26 -13.42 9.36
C ALA A 502 13.54 -12.64 9.03
N GLN A 503 13.57 -11.32 9.26
CA GLN A 503 14.77 -10.49 9.12
C GLN A 503 15.84 -10.88 10.16
N GLU A 504 15.48 -11.01 11.43
CA GLU A 504 16.42 -11.44 12.47
C GLU A 504 16.98 -12.84 12.21
N GLU A 505 16.13 -13.76 11.75
CA GLU A 505 16.51 -15.09 11.32
C GLU A 505 17.46 -15.04 10.13
N PHE A 506 17.18 -14.22 9.11
CA PHE A 506 18.04 -14.01 7.96
C PHE A 506 19.43 -13.52 8.40
N ASP A 507 19.49 -12.49 9.25
CA ASP A 507 20.75 -11.93 9.74
C ASP A 507 21.55 -12.96 10.56
N ARG A 508 20.87 -13.78 11.36
CA ARG A 508 21.50 -14.88 12.13
C ARG A 508 22.03 -15.98 11.22
N LEU A 509 21.23 -16.45 10.27
CA LEU A 509 21.64 -17.46 9.30
C LEU A 509 22.79 -16.97 8.43
N ARG A 510 22.74 -15.69 8.02
CA ARG A 510 23.82 -15.06 7.25
C ARG A 510 25.12 -15.08 8.03
N ARG A 511 25.14 -14.61 9.29
CA ARG A 511 26.34 -14.66 10.14
C ARG A 511 26.87 -16.07 10.34
N ASN A 512 25.99 -17.05 10.53
CA ASN A 512 26.38 -18.46 10.69
C ASN A 512 26.95 -19.04 9.38
N ALA A 513 26.32 -18.73 8.24
CA ALA A 513 26.77 -19.13 6.92
C ALA A 513 28.13 -18.51 6.59
N GLU A 514 28.29 -17.20 6.77
CA GLU A 514 29.55 -16.48 6.59
C GLU A 514 30.66 -17.10 7.46
N ARG A 515 30.36 -17.34 8.74
CA ARG A 515 31.30 -18.00 9.66
C ARG A 515 31.74 -19.36 9.13
N THR A 516 30.79 -20.17 8.67
CA THR A 516 31.05 -21.52 8.16
C THR A 516 31.92 -21.47 6.91
N VAL A 517 31.54 -20.66 5.93
CA VAL A 517 32.28 -20.46 4.67
C VAL A 517 33.70 -19.99 4.93
N ILE A 518 33.91 -18.97 5.78
CA ILE A 518 35.25 -18.50 6.15
C ILE A 518 36.03 -19.57 6.90
N SER A 519 35.36 -20.36 7.76
CA SER A 519 36.00 -21.41 8.56
C SER A 519 36.46 -22.61 7.75
N GLU A 520 35.79 -22.91 6.64
CA GLU A 520 36.07 -24.05 5.75
C GLU A 520 37.01 -23.68 4.61
N ALA A 521 37.14 -22.38 4.29
CA ALA A 521 37.98 -21.90 3.21
C ALA A 521 39.47 -22.22 3.40
N LYS A 522 40.11 -22.65 2.31
CA LYS A 522 41.57 -22.84 2.22
C LYS A 522 42.27 -21.50 2.14
N VAL A 523 41.70 -20.54 1.42
CA VAL A 523 42.27 -19.21 1.26
C VAL A 523 41.25 -18.16 1.68
N VAL A 524 41.60 -17.37 2.69
CA VAL A 524 40.81 -16.23 3.15
C VAL A 524 41.55 -14.96 2.74
N ALA A 525 40.90 -14.10 1.96
CA ALA A 525 41.47 -12.86 1.46
C ALA A 525 40.65 -11.66 1.95
N THR A 526 41.31 -10.71 2.60
CA THR A 526 40.65 -9.57 3.25
C THR A 526 41.60 -8.39 3.42
N THR A 527 41.12 -7.21 3.80
CA THR A 527 42.00 -6.12 4.25
C THR A 527 42.44 -6.31 5.70
N LEU A 528 43.57 -5.69 6.09
CA LEU A 528 44.02 -5.63 7.49
C LEU A 528 42.96 -5.03 8.42
N ALA A 529 42.23 -4.01 7.93
CA ALA A 529 41.13 -3.40 8.66
C ALA A 529 39.96 -4.36 8.88
N ARG A 530 39.52 -5.09 7.84
CA ARG A 530 38.42 -6.04 7.98
C ARG A 530 38.83 -7.30 8.75
N MET A 531 40.09 -7.72 8.66
CA MET A 531 40.64 -8.82 9.46
C MET A 531 40.43 -8.59 10.96
N ARG A 532 40.80 -7.42 11.49
CA ARG A 532 40.64 -7.11 12.93
C ARG A 532 39.19 -6.95 13.37
N LEU A 533 38.27 -6.66 12.44
CA LEU A 533 36.84 -6.50 12.73
C LEU A 533 36.09 -7.83 12.70
N SER A 534 36.53 -8.76 11.84
CA SER A 534 35.91 -10.07 11.70
C SER A 534 36.56 -11.07 12.64
N LYS A 535 35.91 -11.34 13.79
CA LYS A 535 36.41 -12.30 14.78
C LYS A 535 36.68 -13.69 14.20
N VAL A 536 35.84 -14.16 13.27
CA VAL A 536 36.05 -15.47 12.61
C VAL A 536 37.32 -15.49 11.74
N VAL A 537 37.68 -14.37 11.12
CA VAL A 537 38.94 -14.25 10.37
C VAL A 537 40.11 -14.10 11.34
N LEU A 538 40.01 -13.24 12.36
CA LEU A 538 41.09 -13.01 13.30
C LEU A 538 41.44 -14.26 14.14
N ASP A 539 40.45 -15.05 14.54
CA ASP A 539 40.66 -16.26 15.34
C ASP A 539 40.90 -17.51 14.49
N GLY A 540 40.86 -17.38 13.15
CA GLY A 540 41.06 -18.49 12.23
C GLY A 540 42.48 -19.07 12.31
N PRO A 541 42.65 -20.40 12.21
CA PRO A 541 43.97 -20.99 12.08
C PRO A 541 44.48 -20.79 10.65
N TYR A 542 45.71 -20.29 10.50
CA TYR A 542 46.36 -20.16 9.20
C TYR A 542 47.74 -20.76 9.23
N ASP A 543 48.07 -21.63 8.27
CA ASP A 543 49.43 -22.13 8.10
C ASP A 543 50.36 -21.02 7.61
N VAL A 544 49.84 -20.19 6.69
CA VAL A 544 50.59 -19.15 5.98
C VAL A 544 49.83 -17.83 6.01
N VAL A 545 50.52 -16.73 6.34
CA VAL A 545 50.01 -15.37 6.19
C VAL A 545 50.82 -14.64 5.13
N LEU A 546 50.14 -14.13 4.11
CA LEU A 546 50.71 -13.31 3.06
C LEU A 546 50.18 -11.90 3.23
N VAL A 547 51.09 -10.92 3.37
CA VAL A 547 50.73 -9.51 3.53
C VAL A 547 51.18 -8.75 2.29
N ASP A 548 50.26 -8.28 1.48
CA ASP A 548 50.57 -7.45 0.30
C ASP A 548 50.44 -5.95 0.62
N GLU A 549 51.16 -5.11 -0.12
CA GLU A 549 51.26 -3.65 0.10
C GLU A 549 51.64 -3.29 1.54
N VAL A 550 52.53 -4.07 2.16
CA VAL A 550 52.89 -3.92 3.59
C VAL A 550 53.55 -2.57 3.92
N GLY A 551 54.13 -1.90 2.92
CA GLY A 551 54.67 -0.54 3.08
C GLY A 551 53.63 0.50 3.48
N ALA A 552 52.36 0.29 3.12
CA ALA A 552 51.25 1.17 3.46
C ALA A 552 50.50 0.77 4.75
N ALA A 553 51.02 -0.18 5.52
CA ALA A 553 50.44 -0.64 6.78
C ALA A 553 51.30 -0.22 7.98
N THR A 554 50.66 0.04 9.13
CA THR A 554 51.40 0.29 10.37
C THR A 554 51.99 -1.02 10.91
N VAL A 555 53.14 -0.95 11.58
CA VAL A 555 53.79 -2.16 12.15
C VAL A 555 52.85 -2.93 13.10
N PRO A 556 52.07 -2.27 13.99
CA PRO A 556 51.03 -2.94 14.78
C PRO A 556 50.04 -3.80 13.96
N GLU A 557 49.54 -3.29 12.84
CA GLU A 557 48.60 -4.05 11.98
C GLU A 557 49.27 -5.27 11.37
N VAL A 558 50.52 -5.09 10.92
CA VAL A 558 51.33 -6.15 10.34
C VAL A 558 51.64 -7.24 11.37
N LEU A 559 52.04 -6.85 12.59
CA LEU A 559 52.32 -7.80 13.67
C LEU A 559 51.08 -8.59 14.07
N LEU A 560 49.91 -7.94 14.12
CA LEU A 560 48.64 -8.63 14.37
C LEU A 560 48.37 -9.69 13.30
N ALA A 561 48.56 -9.35 12.02
CA ALA A 561 48.41 -10.31 10.93
C ALA A 561 49.40 -11.48 11.02
N VAL A 562 50.69 -11.18 11.17
CA VAL A 562 51.75 -12.20 11.27
C VAL A 562 51.55 -13.09 12.50
N SER A 563 50.95 -12.60 13.58
CA SER A 563 50.67 -13.41 14.77
C SER A 563 49.70 -14.57 14.52
N ARG A 564 49.00 -14.57 13.37
CA ARG A 564 48.10 -15.64 12.97
C ARG A 564 48.77 -16.71 12.11
N ALA A 565 50.03 -16.49 11.71
CA ALA A 565 50.78 -17.44 10.91
C ALA A 565 51.31 -18.59 11.77
N GLY A 566 50.88 -19.82 11.46
CA GLY A 566 51.37 -21.01 12.13
C GLY A 566 52.80 -21.39 11.72
N THR A 567 53.14 -21.25 10.44
CA THR A 567 54.46 -21.71 9.92
C THR A 567 55.21 -20.68 9.10
N THR A 568 54.51 -19.87 8.31
CA THR A 568 55.14 -19.00 7.31
C THR A 568 54.45 -17.65 7.24
N ALA A 569 55.22 -16.56 7.22
CA ALA A 569 54.73 -15.22 6.97
C ALA A 569 55.60 -14.52 5.93
N VAL A 570 55.00 -14.08 4.82
CA VAL A 570 55.72 -13.33 3.79
C VAL A 570 55.05 -11.99 3.57
N LEU A 571 55.84 -10.93 3.67
CA LEU A 571 55.36 -9.57 3.56
C LEU A 571 55.93 -8.93 2.30
N LEU A 572 55.05 -8.56 1.38
CA LEU A 572 55.36 -7.99 0.10
C LEU A 572 54.96 -6.52 0.07
N GLY A 573 55.76 -5.70 -0.60
CA GLY A 573 55.41 -4.31 -0.79
C GLY A 573 56.58 -3.47 -1.26
N ASP A 574 56.38 -2.17 -1.19
CA ASP A 574 57.35 -1.17 -1.59
C ASP A 574 57.40 -0.01 -0.58
N PHE A 575 58.45 0.05 0.22
CA PHE A 575 58.64 1.11 1.23
C PHE A 575 59.06 2.45 0.61
N LEU A 576 59.31 2.51 -0.70
CA LEU A 576 59.58 3.75 -1.43
C LEU A 576 58.31 4.39 -2.01
N GLN A 577 57.17 3.69 -1.96
CA GLN A 577 55.84 4.25 -2.23
C GLN A 577 55.23 4.87 -0.97
N LEU A 578 53.95 5.24 -1.04
CA LEU A 578 53.20 5.80 0.07
C LEU A 578 53.19 4.86 1.29
N GLY A 579 53.45 5.45 2.46
CA GLY A 579 53.41 4.76 3.74
C GLY A 579 52.01 4.74 4.35
N ALA A 580 51.90 4.17 5.55
CA ALA A 580 50.66 4.21 6.32
C ALA A 580 50.21 5.64 6.63
N VAL A 581 48.90 5.89 6.57
CA VAL A 581 48.32 7.18 6.96
C VAL A 581 48.35 7.32 8.48
N ILE A 582 49.17 8.24 8.99
CA ILE A 582 49.32 8.50 10.42
C ILE A 582 48.42 9.67 10.83
N PRO A 583 47.65 9.57 11.93
CA PRO A 583 46.86 10.68 12.44
C PRO A 583 47.69 11.94 12.74
N ASN A 584 47.10 13.11 12.46
CA ASN A 584 47.73 14.41 12.70
C ASN A 584 48.18 14.56 14.16
N GLY A 585 49.41 15.04 14.37
CA GLY A 585 50.01 15.25 15.69
C GLY A 585 50.92 14.10 16.14
N LEU A 586 50.72 12.88 15.65
CA LEU A 586 51.64 11.76 15.88
C LEU A 586 52.85 11.80 14.95
N ASP A 587 52.74 12.50 13.82
CA ASP A 587 53.81 12.75 12.85
C ASP A 587 54.99 13.53 13.48
N ARG A 588 54.72 14.34 14.50
CA ARG A 588 55.71 15.15 15.25
C ARG A 588 56.06 14.59 16.63
N SER A 589 55.48 13.47 17.03
CA SER A 589 55.70 12.92 18.37
C SER A 589 57.14 12.43 18.51
N GLU A 590 57.86 12.85 19.55
CA GLU A 590 59.22 12.38 19.86
C GLU A 590 59.25 11.10 20.70
N ASP A 591 58.09 10.54 21.06
CA ASP A 591 58.00 9.30 21.83
C ASP A 591 58.69 8.13 21.08
N PRO A 592 59.72 7.47 21.67
CA PRO A 592 60.43 6.37 21.02
C PRO A 592 59.53 5.22 20.56
N ALA A 593 58.43 4.94 21.28
CA ALA A 593 57.47 3.93 20.89
C ALA A 593 56.67 4.34 19.65
N VAL A 594 56.24 5.60 19.57
CA VAL A 594 55.54 6.14 18.39
C VAL A 594 56.47 6.18 17.18
N GLN A 595 57.72 6.60 17.38
CA GLN A 595 58.77 6.61 16.36
C GLN A 595 59.01 5.21 15.77
N ARG A 596 59.11 4.19 16.63
CA ARG A 596 59.40 2.83 16.20
C ARG A 596 58.21 2.14 15.55
N TRP A 597 57.02 2.26 16.13
CA TRP A 597 55.88 1.41 15.77
C TRP A 597 54.89 2.06 14.81
N LEU A 598 54.78 3.40 14.81
CA LEU A 598 53.80 4.11 13.98
C LEU A 598 54.44 4.92 12.85
N ARG A 599 55.64 5.48 13.05
CA ARG A 599 56.32 6.30 12.03
C ARG A 599 57.22 5.51 11.07
N ARG A 600 57.56 4.28 11.41
CA ARG A 600 58.34 3.37 10.55
C ARG A 600 57.43 2.31 9.97
N ASP A 601 57.69 1.94 8.73
CA ASP A 601 57.13 0.74 8.12
C ASP A 601 57.91 -0.52 8.55
N VAL A 602 57.37 -1.70 8.23
CA VAL A 602 57.99 -2.97 8.60
C VAL A 602 59.35 -3.20 7.95
N PHE A 603 59.59 -2.65 6.76
CA PHE A 603 60.89 -2.75 6.08
C PHE A 603 61.96 -2.03 6.89
N ALA A 604 61.66 -0.80 7.33
CA ALA A 604 62.55 -0.02 8.17
C ALA A 604 62.81 -0.67 9.55
N VAL A 605 61.82 -1.36 10.14
CA VAL A 605 62.02 -2.14 11.38
C VAL A 605 63.01 -3.30 11.16
N CYS A 606 63.03 -3.88 9.96
CA CYS A 606 63.95 -4.95 9.59
C CYS A 606 65.29 -4.45 8.99
N GLY A 607 65.57 -3.15 9.09
CA GLY A 607 66.82 -2.53 8.60
C GLY A 607 66.84 -2.23 7.11
N ASN A 608 65.72 -2.33 6.40
CA ASN A 608 65.63 -2.05 4.96
C ASN A 608 65.13 -0.61 4.76
N THR A 609 66.04 0.37 4.74
CA THR A 609 65.69 1.79 4.56
C THR A 609 65.99 2.34 3.17
N SER A 610 66.81 1.62 2.42
CA SER A 610 67.18 1.90 1.03
C SER A 610 67.09 0.63 0.18
N ALA A 611 67.09 0.79 -1.15
CA ALA A 611 67.14 -0.34 -2.08
C ALA A 611 68.40 -1.20 -1.87
N ALA A 612 69.53 -0.57 -1.52
CA ALA A 612 70.79 -1.24 -1.23
C ALA A 612 70.69 -2.11 0.04
N ASP A 613 70.07 -1.58 1.11
CA ASP A 613 69.84 -2.33 2.35
C ASP A 613 68.99 -3.57 2.08
N ALA A 614 67.90 -3.40 1.31
CA ALA A 614 67.00 -4.48 0.96
C ALA A 614 67.71 -5.60 0.18
N ARG A 615 68.61 -5.27 -0.75
CA ARG A 615 69.40 -6.26 -1.52
C ARG A 615 70.44 -6.98 -0.66
N ALA A 616 71.06 -6.26 0.28
CA ALA A 616 72.04 -6.82 1.20
C ALA A 616 71.41 -7.72 2.28
N ASN A 617 70.13 -7.51 2.60
CA ASN A 617 69.45 -8.25 3.65
C ASN A 617 69.17 -9.71 3.23
N PRO A 618 69.71 -10.72 3.95
CA PRO A 618 69.54 -12.12 3.59
C PRO A 618 68.10 -12.62 3.73
N GLY A 619 67.23 -11.93 4.48
CA GLY A 619 65.81 -12.26 4.63
C GLY A 619 64.85 -11.45 3.74
N CYS A 620 65.39 -10.64 2.82
CA CYS A 620 64.62 -9.85 1.87
C CYS A 620 64.92 -10.32 0.43
N THR A 621 63.88 -10.70 -0.30
CA THR A 621 63.95 -10.96 -1.75
C THR A 621 63.64 -9.67 -2.50
N THR A 622 64.48 -9.27 -3.46
CA THR A 622 64.34 -7.98 -4.16
C THR A 622 64.01 -8.17 -5.64
N LEU A 623 62.78 -7.86 -6.04
CA LEU A 623 62.36 -7.89 -7.45
C LEU A 623 62.81 -6.61 -8.15
N ALA A 624 63.54 -6.70 -9.27
CA ALA A 624 64.11 -5.55 -9.96
C ALA A 624 63.55 -5.32 -11.38
N VAL A 625 63.15 -6.40 -12.06
CA VAL A 625 62.69 -6.36 -13.45
C VAL A 625 61.23 -5.93 -13.51
N GLN A 626 60.94 -4.78 -14.13
CA GLN A 626 59.59 -4.24 -14.28
C GLN A 626 59.03 -4.46 -15.69
N HIS A 627 57.72 -4.63 -15.79
CA HIS A 627 57.00 -4.90 -17.05
C HIS A 627 55.83 -3.94 -17.30
N ARG A 628 55.71 -2.85 -16.54
CA ARG A 628 54.52 -1.99 -16.54
C ARG A 628 54.62 -0.84 -17.51
N PHE A 629 55.68 -0.04 -17.40
CA PHE A 629 55.86 1.22 -18.13
C PHE A 629 57.14 1.20 -18.97
N GLY A 630 57.23 2.15 -19.90
CA GLY A 630 58.32 2.26 -20.84
C GLY A 630 59.64 2.76 -20.23
N PRO A 631 60.68 2.89 -21.06
CA PRO A 631 62.02 3.27 -20.63
C PRO A 631 62.13 4.67 -20.02
N ASP A 632 61.33 5.64 -20.45
CA ASP A 632 61.47 7.03 -20.00
C ASP A 632 60.85 7.22 -18.61
N VAL A 633 59.68 6.65 -18.34
CA VAL A 633 59.10 6.62 -17.00
C VAL A 633 60.00 5.81 -16.05
N MET A 634 60.56 4.69 -16.53
CA MET A 634 61.50 3.90 -15.72
C MET A 634 62.76 4.70 -15.36
N LYS A 635 63.32 5.45 -16.31
CA LYS A 635 64.48 6.32 -16.07
C LYS A 635 64.15 7.39 -15.04
N LEU A 636 62.98 8.02 -15.15
CA LEU A 636 62.50 9.00 -14.16
C LEU A 636 62.34 8.34 -12.79
N ALA A 637 61.65 7.21 -12.69
CA ALA A 637 61.43 6.46 -11.46
C ALA A 637 62.74 6.05 -10.78
N ASN A 638 63.72 5.58 -11.56
CA ASN A 638 65.07 5.27 -11.08
C ASN A 638 65.80 6.49 -10.54
N ALA A 639 65.72 7.63 -11.23
CA ALA A 639 66.37 8.87 -10.82
C ALA A 639 65.79 9.42 -9.51
N ILE A 640 64.49 9.26 -9.29
CA ILE A 640 63.83 9.81 -8.10
C ILE A 640 63.89 8.85 -6.90
N ALA A 641 63.57 7.56 -7.07
CA ALA A 641 63.22 6.67 -5.96
C ALA A 641 64.06 5.40 -5.91
N TYR A 642 64.32 4.77 -7.05
CA TYR A 642 64.87 3.42 -7.06
C TYR A 642 66.37 3.35 -7.28
N ASP A 643 67.09 4.48 -7.38
CA ASP A 643 68.57 4.55 -7.46
C ASP A 643 69.17 3.62 -8.53
N GLY A 644 68.57 3.65 -9.73
CA GLY A 644 68.99 2.84 -10.87
C GLY A 644 68.67 1.34 -10.78
N GLN A 645 67.95 0.89 -9.74
CA GLN A 645 67.73 -0.53 -9.47
C GLN A 645 66.61 -1.17 -10.30
N LEU A 646 65.74 -0.39 -10.95
CA LEU A 646 64.72 -0.92 -11.86
C LEU A 646 65.33 -1.30 -13.22
N GLU A 647 65.03 -2.50 -13.67
CA GLU A 647 65.49 -3.06 -14.94
C GLU A 647 64.31 -3.31 -15.89
N PRO A 648 64.48 -3.12 -17.21
CA PRO A 648 63.41 -3.34 -18.17
C PRO A 648 63.16 -4.83 -18.41
N GLY A 649 61.90 -5.26 -18.40
CA GLY A 649 61.49 -6.60 -18.79
C GLY A 649 61.45 -6.81 -20.32
N PRO A 650 61.28 -8.07 -20.81
CA PRO A 650 61.38 -8.41 -22.23
C PRO A 650 60.36 -7.74 -23.17
N GLY A 651 59.29 -7.16 -22.62
CA GLY A 651 58.23 -6.47 -23.36
C GLY A 651 58.32 -4.94 -23.31
N VAL A 652 59.23 -4.37 -22.53
CA VAL A 652 59.37 -2.93 -22.37
C VAL A 652 60.05 -2.35 -23.62
N ARG A 653 59.37 -1.43 -24.31
CA ARG A 653 59.84 -0.81 -25.56
C ARG A 653 59.76 0.70 -25.45
N ALA A 654 60.71 1.38 -26.09
CA ALA A 654 60.63 2.83 -26.26
C ALA A 654 59.48 3.19 -27.20
N HIS A 655 58.81 4.29 -26.89
CA HIS A 655 57.82 4.87 -27.79
C HIS A 655 58.47 5.46 -29.05
N ALA A 656 57.66 5.71 -30.08
CA ALA A 656 58.10 6.43 -31.26
C ALA A 656 58.42 7.89 -30.91
N SER A 657 59.30 8.54 -31.69
CA SER A 657 59.76 9.91 -31.39
C SER A 657 58.65 10.96 -31.46
N ASP A 658 57.61 10.71 -32.24
CA ASP A 658 56.40 11.53 -32.40
C ASP A 658 55.29 11.18 -31.41
N ASP A 659 55.50 10.18 -30.56
CA ASP A 659 54.53 9.68 -29.57
C ASP A 659 55.17 9.55 -28.18
N PRO A 660 55.62 10.64 -27.53
CA PRO A 660 56.41 10.57 -26.31
C PRO A 660 55.67 9.89 -25.14
N GLU A 661 56.42 9.11 -24.36
CA GLU A 661 55.92 8.40 -23.16
C GLU A 661 55.56 9.37 -22.02
N ILE A 662 56.27 10.50 -21.91
CA ILE A 662 56.05 11.55 -20.91
C ILE A 662 55.73 12.85 -21.63
N VAL A 663 54.59 13.47 -21.31
CA VAL A 663 54.17 14.76 -21.87
C VAL A 663 54.10 15.81 -20.75
N LEU A 664 54.85 16.89 -20.90
CA LEU A 664 54.75 18.05 -20.01
C LEU A 664 53.89 19.13 -20.68
N VAL A 665 52.73 19.41 -20.08
CA VAL A 665 51.86 20.51 -20.48
C VAL A 665 52.19 21.72 -19.62
N ASP A 666 52.87 22.70 -20.21
CA ASP A 666 53.10 23.98 -19.57
C ASP A 666 51.80 24.81 -19.61
N THR A 667 51.34 25.21 -18.44
CA THR A 667 50.13 26.03 -18.28
C THR A 667 50.43 27.51 -18.09
N ASP A 668 51.70 27.93 -18.25
CA ASP A 668 52.06 29.34 -18.24
C ASP A 668 51.34 30.09 -19.38
N GLY A 669 50.82 31.29 -19.10
CA GLY A 669 50.00 32.06 -20.03
C GLY A 669 48.51 31.67 -20.08
N ALA A 670 48.02 30.77 -19.21
CA ALA A 670 46.59 30.47 -19.08
C ALA A 670 45.79 31.53 -18.28
N ASP A 671 46.36 32.72 -18.04
CA ASP A 671 45.74 33.88 -17.37
C ASP A 671 44.89 33.51 -16.13
N ASP A 672 43.66 34.02 -16.04
CA ASP A 672 42.78 33.88 -14.87
C ASP A 672 42.42 32.43 -14.54
N VAL A 673 42.41 31.53 -15.53
CA VAL A 673 42.10 30.11 -15.33
C VAL A 673 43.32 29.30 -14.86
N GLY A 674 44.53 29.80 -15.10
CA GLY A 674 45.80 29.25 -14.60
C GLY A 674 46.16 29.65 -13.18
N LEU A 675 45.41 30.58 -12.58
CA LEU A 675 45.67 31.03 -11.21
C LEU A 675 45.16 30.03 -10.16
N VAL A 676 46.05 29.57 -9.29
CA VAL A 676 45.69 28.68 -8.18
C VAL A 676 44.86 29.41 -7.12
N ARG A 677 43.68 28.87 -6.84
CA ARG A 677 42.78 29.30 -5.77
C ARG A 677 43.17 28.58 -4.48
N ALA A 678 43.81 29.30 -3.57
CA ALA A 678 44.25 28.75 -2.29
C ALA A 678 43.05 28.38 -1.40
N THR A 679 43.04 27.16 -0.87
CA THR A 679 42.08 26.69 0.14
C THR A 679 42.70 26.66 1.54
N SER A 680 44.03 26.66 1.61
CA SER A 680 44.80 26.83 2.84
C SER A 680 46.20 27.38 2.53
N ARG A 681 47.04 27.53 3.55
CA ARG A 681 48.45 27.94 3.39
C ARG A 681 49.26 26.99 2.50
N THR A 682 48.90 25.72 2.43
CA THR A 682 49.68 24.66 1.76
C THR A 682 48.88 23.91 0.69
N ALA A 683 47.63 24.29 0.44
CA ALA A 683 46.74 23.62 -0.51
C ALA A 683 45.94 24.62 -1.34
N GLY A 684 45.61 24.21 -2.56
CA GLY A 684 44.75 24.95 -3.47
C GLY A 684 44.17 24.05 -4.55
N TRP A 685 43.49 24.68 -5.48
CA TRP A 685 42.95 24.06 -6.69
C TRP A 685 42.95 25.12 -7.81
N TRP A 686 42.89 24.69 -9.07
CA TRP A 686 42.88 25.59 -10.22
C TRP A 686 41.97 25.08 -11.34
N PRO A 687 41.23 25.97 -12.04
CA PRO A 687 40.35 25.58 -13.13
C PRO A 687 41.08 24.92 -14.31
N VAL A 688 42.26 25.42 -14.69
CA VAL A 688 42.99 24.91 -15.87
C VAL A 688 43.30 23.41 -15.75
N GLY A 689 43.74 22.94 -14.58
CA GLY A 689 44.04 21.52 -14.38
C GLY A 689 42.81 20.62 -14.50
N ALA A 690 41.64 21.08 -14.02
CA ALA A 690 40.39 20.33 -14.15
C ALA A 690 39.95 20.23 -15.62
N LEU A 691 40.04 21.33 -16.37
CA LEU A 691 39.68 21.39 -17.78
C LEU A 691 40.63 20.58 -18.67
N LEU A 692 41.94 20.66 -18.42
CA LEU A 692 42.94 19.88 -19.15
C LEU A 692 42.81 18.38 -18.86
N ALA A 693 42.68 18.00 -17.59
CA ALA A 693 42.46 16.61 -17.21
C ALA A 693 41.22 16.04 -17.90
N ARG A 694 40.15 16.83 -18.00
CA ARG A 694 38.94 16.48 -18.73
C ARG A 694 39.20 16.27 -20.23
N ALA A 695 39.80 17.25 -20.89
CA ALA A 695 40.06 17.18 -22.32
C ALA A 695 40.99 16.01 -22.70
N LEU A 696 42.03 15.77 -21.90
CA LEU A 696 42.96 14.65 -22.09
C LEU A 696 42.26 13.31 -21.85
N ALA A 697 41.43 13.21 -20.81
CA ALA A 697 40.68 12.00 -20.57
C ALA A 697 39.70 11.69 -21.71
N ASP A 698 38.98 12.69 -22.22
CA ASP A 698 38.08 12.52 -23.37
C ASP A 698 38.83 12.07 -24.62
N PHE A 699 40.00 12.66 -24.89
CA PHE A 699 40.84 12.28 -26.01
C PHE A 699 41.23 10.79 -25.94
N HIS A 700 41.75 10.34 -24.79
CA HIS A 700 42.23 8.97 -24.62
C HIS A 700 41.10 7.93 -24.49
N HIS A 701 39.95 8.29 -23.93
CA HIS A 701 38.78 7.41 -23.93
C HIS A 701 38.27 7.10 -25.33
N ASN A 702 38.38 8.04 -26.28
CA ASN A 702 38.01 7.80 -27.68
C ASN A 702 38.90 6.73 -28.34
N ASP A 703 40.12 6.53 -27.84
CA ASP A 703 41.05 5.50 -28.27
C ASP A 703 40.91 4.19 -27.47
N GLY A 704 39.95 4.14 -26.53
CA GLY A 704 39.70 2.98 -25.68
C GLY A 704 40.71 2.80 -24.54
N GLU A 705 41.49 3.83 -24.23
CA GLU A 705 42.50 3.81 -23.17
C GLU A 705 41.90 4.19 -21.82
N SER A 706 42.33 3.50 -20.76
CA SER A 706 41.95 3.84 -19.38
C SER A 706 42.76 5.03 -18.87
N VAL A 707 42.07 6.00 -18.25
CA VAL A 707 42.69 7.24 -17.77
C VAL A 707 42.51 7.40 -16.26
N GLY A 708 43.61 7.71 -15.58
CA GLY A 708 43.63 8.05 -14.16
C GLY A 708 44.17 9.45 -13.91
N VAL A 709 43.39 10.31 -13.25
CA VAL A 709 43.84 11.67 -12.89
C VAL A 709 44.28 11.69 -11.43
N VAL A 710 45.58 11.89 -11.22
CA VAL A 710 46.19 11.95 -9.90
C VAL A 710 46.53 13.41 -9.59
N THR A 711 46.07 13.89 -8.45
CA THR A 711 46.43 15.23 -7.97
C THR A 711 46.73 15.17 -6.49
N PRO A 712 47.69 15.94 -5.99
CA PRO A 712 48.09 15.81 -4.61
C PRO A 712 47.05 16.53 -3.71
N TYR A 713 46.18 17.38 -4.27
CA TYR A 713 45.20 18.16 -3.50
C TYR A 713 43.78 17.62 -3.59
N ARG A 714 43.17 17.42 -2.42
CA ARG A 714 41.77 16.98 -2.32
C ARG A 714 40.81 17.91 -3.06
N HIS A 715 40.92 19.23 -2.87
CA HIS A 715 40.02 20.18 -3.54
C HIS A 715 40.19 20.18 -5.06
N GLN A 716 41.40 19.94 -5.57
CA GLN A 716 41.61 19.74 -7.00
C GLN A 716 40.93 18.46 -7.47
N ALA A 717 41.10 17.35 -6.76
CA ALA A 717 40.45 16.09 -7.13
C ALA A 717 38.92 16.24 -7.17
N GLU A 718 38.34 16.98 -6.23
CA GLU A 718 36.91 17.28 -6.20
C GLU A 718 36.46 18.17 -7.35
N ALA A 719 37.21 19.23 -7.67
CA ALA A 719 36.92 20.11 -8.80
C ALA A 719 37.03 19.38 -10.15
N THR A 720 38.05 18.55 -10.29
CA THR A 720 38.22 17.70 -11.48
C THR A 720 37.08 16.69 -11.59
N LEU A 721 36.70 15.99 -10.50
CA LEU A 721 35.52 15.11 -10.50
C LEU A 721 34.24 15.84 -10.93
N GLU A 722 34.06 17.09 -10.50
CA GLU A 722 32.93 17.92 -10.93
C GLU A 722 32.92 18.10 -12.45
N ALA A 723 34.08 18.37 -13.05
CA ALA A 723 34.23 18.52 -14.50
C ALA A 723 33.93 17.22 -15.28
N PHE A 724 33.94 16.05 -14.62
CA PHE A 724 33.58 14.77 -15.21
C PHE A 724 32.09 14.40 -15.05
N ARG A 725 31.30 15.15 -14.28
CA ARG A 725 29.90 14.78 -13.97
C ARG A 725 28.99 14.66 -15.19
N ASP A 726 29.24 15.44 -16.25
CA ASP A 726 28.42 15.42 -17.46
C ASP A 726 28.69 14.18 -18.34
N GLN A 727 29.66 13.33 -17.99
CA GLN A 727 30.03 12.14 -18.74
C GLN A 727 29.55 10.85 -18.08
N GLU A 728 28.25 10.75 -17.81
CA GLU A 728 27.59 9.46 -17.64
C GLU A 728 27.02 9.02 -19.00
N SER A 729 27.91 8.66 -19.93
CA SER A 729 27.50 7.78 -21.03
C SER A 729 27.34 6.37 -20.47
N GLU A 730 26.18 5.75 -20.65
CA GLU A 730 25.80 4.42 -20.10
C GLU A 730 26.78 3.26 -20.41
N HIS A 731 27.82 3.48 -21.24
CA HIS A 731 28.70 2.43 -21.78
C HIS A 731 30.21 2.74 -21.69
N GLY A 732 30.63 3.85 -21.05
CA GLY A 732 32.05 4.22 -20.92
C GLY A 732 32.67 3.81 -19.59
N THR A 733 33.97 3.44 -19.57
CA THR A 733 34.73 3.26 -18.32
C THR A 733 34.86 4.64 -17.64
N PRO A 734 34.45 4.83 -16.38
CA PRO A 734 34.55 6.14 -15.74
C PRO A 734 36.01 6.52 -15.47
N THR A 735 36.39 7.77 -15.77
CA THR A 735 37.71 8.31 -15.42
C THR A 735 37.86 8.40 -13.91
N GLU A 736 38.92 7.80 -13.39
CA GLU A 736 39.18 7.86 -11.96
C GLU A 736 39.97 9.10 -11.57
N VAL A 737 39.52 9.77 -10.53
CA VAL A 737 40.16 10.99 -10.02
C VAL A 737 40.32 10.91 -8.51
N GLY A 738 41.46 11.37 -8.01
CA GLY A 738 41.74 11.34 -6.58
C GLY A 738 43.16 11.72 -6.20
N THR A 739 43.43 11.64 -4.91
CA THR A 739 44.79 11.71 -4.39
C THR A 739 45.50 10.38 -4.57
N ALA A 740 46.84 10.39 -4.63
CA ALA A 740 47.63 9.20 -4.93
C ALA A 740 47.36 7.98 -4.02
N HIS A 741 46.90 8.20 -2.78
CA HIS A 741 46.49 7.11 -1.87
C HIS A 741 45.35 6.26 -2.45
N ARG A 742 44.42 6.87 -3.21
CA ARG A 742 43.31 6.17 -3.88
C ARG A 742 43.79 5.31 -5.06
N PHE A 743 44.94 5.66 -5.63
CA PHE A 743 45.51 5.00 -6.80
C PHE A 743 46.47 3.86 -6.43
N GLN A 744 46.74 3.64 -5.14
CA GLN A 744 47.60 2.54 -4.73
C GLN A 744 46.98 1.19 -5.10
N GLY A 745 47.72 0.39 -5.86
CA GLY A 745 47.24 -0.87 -6.42
C GLY A 745 46.42 -0.74 -7.71
N ARG A 746 46.16 0.49 -8.21
CA ARG A 746 45.55 0.71 -9.54
C ARG A 746 46.62 0.93 -10.61
N GLU A 747 46.23 0.69 -11.85
CA GLU A 747 47.04 0.88 -13.04
C GLU A 747 46.16 1.41 -14.17
N PHE A 748 46.65 2.36 -14.94
CA PHE A 748 45.95 3.00 -16.05
C PHE A 748 46.85 3.03 -17.27
N ASP A 749 46.28 3.00 -18.46
CA ASP A 749 47.06 3.19 -19.68
C ASP A 749 47.67 4.59 -19.65
N VAL A 750 46.84 5.59 -19.36
CA VAL A 750 47.24 7.00 -19.25
C VAL A 750 47.04 7.52 -17.82
N VAL A 751 48.04 8.23 -17.30
CA VAL A 751 47.95 8.92 -16.01
C VAL A 751 48.16 10.41 -16.20
N VAL A 752 47.17 11.23 -15.87
CA VAL A 752 47.34 12.70 -15.83
C VAL A 752 47.73 13.09 -14.41
N PHE A 753 48.96 13.56 -14.22
CA PHE A 753 49.42 14.03 -12.92
C PHE A 753 49.35 15.57 -12.81
N ASP A 754 48.32 16.07 -12.11
CA ASP A 754 48.09 17.50 -11.91
C ASP A 754 48.78 18.00 -10.63
N LEU A 755 49.84 18.79 -10.81
CA LEU A 755 50.67 19.34 -9.74
C LEU A 755 49.97 20.42 -8.89
N VAL A 756 49.11 21.24 -9.49
CA VAL A 756 48.50 22.44 -8.86
C VAL A 756 49.56 23.40 -8.25
N GLU A 757 50.76 23.41 -8.82
CA GLU A 757 51.88 24.24 -8.37
C GLU A 757 51.90 25.56 -9.17
N ASP A 758 52.17 26.66 -8.47
CA ASP A 758 52.36 27.99 -9.06
C ASP A 758 53.70 28.57 -8.58
N HIS A 759 54.00 29.82 -8.93
CA HIS A 759 55.23 30.52 -8.59
C HIS A 759 55.50 30.73 -7.09
N THR A 760 54.64 30.25 -6.17
CA THR A 760 54.75 30.56 -4.74
C THR A 760 55.68 29.65 -3.94
N ASP A 761 56.22 28.55 -4.50
CA ASP A 761 57.13 27.54 -3.87
C ASP A 761 56.70 27.02 -2.48
N ARG A 762 55.49 27.36 -2.04
CA ARG A 762 54.97 27.15 -0.67
C ARG A 762 54.10 25.91 -0.55
N ARG A 763 53.74 25.34 -1.69
CA ARG A 763 52.92 24.16 -1.83
C ARG A 763 53.80 22.91 -1.79
N TRP A 764 53.15 21.79 -1.53
CA TRP A 764 53.83 20.62 -0.97
C TRP A 764 54.58 19.77 -2.00
N MET A 765 54.19 19.81 -3.28
CA MET A 765 54.94 19.13 -4.33
C MET A 765 56.21 19.91 -4.65
N ALA A 766 56.15 21.24 -4.65
CA ALA A 766 57.35 22.09 -4.76
C ALA A 766 58.37 21.82 -3.65
N GLN A 767 57.91 21.43 -2.46
CA GLN A 767 58.74 21.09 -1.30
C GLN A 767 59.13 19.60 -1.20
N ALA A 768 58.71 18.76 -2.15
CA ALA A 768 58.97 17.32 -2.12
C ALA A 768 60.48 17.02 -2.15
N ARG A 769 60.95 16.22 -1.18
CA ARG A 769 62.36 15.88 -0.99
C ARG A 769 62.51 14.49 -0.40
N ALA A 770 63.37 13.65 -1.00
CA ALA A 770 63.62 12.28 -0.54
C ALA A 770 64.45 12.21 0.76
N ASP A 771 65.31 13.20 0.99
CA ASP A 771 66.30 13.26 2.08
C ASP A 771 65.75 13.85 3.40
N ARG A 772 64.53 14.43 3.38
CA ARG A 772 63.93 15.06 4.56
C ARG A 772 62.74 14.26 5.08
N PRO A 773 62.63 14.00 6.40
CA PRO A 773 61.51 13.26 6.97
C PRO A 773 60.21 14.08 7.02
N GLY A 774 59.08 13.39 7.21
CA GLY A 774 57.77 14.00 7.35
C GLY A 774 57.23 14.52 6.01
N PHE A 775 56.58 15.69 6.05
CA PHE A 775 55.83 16.26 4.93
C PHE A 775 56.56 16.30 3.57
N PRO A 776 57.87 16.65 3.48
CA PRO A 776 58.61 16.58 2.21
C PRO A 776 58.78 15.16 1.64
N ARG A 777 58.96 14.16 2.51
CA ARG A 777 59.08 12.75 2.11
C ARG A 777 57.77 12.21 1.57
N ASP A 778 56.65 12.63 2.16
CA ASP A 778 55.33 12.18 1.76
C ASP A 778 54.97 12.72 0.37
N GLY A 779 55.28 13.99 0.08
CA GLY A 779 55.15 14.55 -1.28
C GLY A 779 56.01 13.82 -2.31
N PHE A 780 57.23 13.41 -1.94
CA PHE A 780 58.11 12.60 -2.79
C PHE A 780 57.55 11.19 -3.07
N ARG A 781 57.05 10.51 -2.04
CA ARG A 781 56.39 9.20 -2.17
C ARG A 781 55.12 9.29 -3.01
N LEU A 782 54.36 10.37 -2.86
CA LEU A 782 53.18 10.67 -3.67
C LEU A 782 53.55 10.78 -5.15
N PHE A 783 54.58 11.57 -5.46
CA PHE A 783 55.08 11.71 -6.84
C PHE A 783 55.45 10.35 -7.43
N THR A 784 56.22 9.57 -6.67
CA THR A 784 56.62 8.21 -7.07
C THR A 784 55.42 7.32 -7.36
N VAL A 785 54.38 7.37 -6.52
CA VAL A 785 53.14 6.64 -6.76
C VAL A 785 52.46 7.11 -8.02
N ALA A 786 52.30 8.42 -8.24
CA ALA A 786 51.61 8.98 -9.40
C ALA A 786 52.26 8.54 -10.72
N ILE A 787 53.57 8.76 -10.86
CA ILE A 787 54.27 8.48 -12.12
C ILE A 787 54.39 6.99 -12.43
N THR A 788 54.16 6.10 -11.46
CA THR A 788 54.31 4.66 -11.65
C THR A 788 52.98 3.93 -11.84
N ARG A 789 51.83 4.62 -11.89
CA ARG A 789 50.53 4.00 -12.23
C ARG A 789 50.28 3.82 -13.72
N VAL A 790 51.08 4.50 -14.53
CA VAL A 790 51.03 4.48 -15.99
C VAL A 790 51.44 3.13 -16.56
N LYS A 791 50.83 2.74 -17.68
CA LYS A 791 51.31 1.65 -18.56
C LYS A 791 51.85 2.18 -19.89
N SER A 792 51.20 3.18 -20.49
CA SER A 792 51.61 3.78 -21.76
C SER A 792 52.05 5.23 -21.65
N ARG A 793 51.26 6.14 -21.05
CA ARG A 793 51.54 7.59 -21.06
C ARG A 793 51.35 8.33 -19.74
N LEU A 794 52.31 9.16 -19.38
CA LEU A 794 52.29 10.06 -18.22
C LEU A 794 52.12 11.53 -18.64
#